data_AF-A0AAE0Y8A2-F1
#
_entry.id   AF-A0AAE0Y8A2-F1
#
_cell.length_a   1.000
_cell.length_b   1.000
_cell.length_c   1.000
_cell.angle_alpha   90.00
_cell.angle_beta   90.00
_cell.angle_gamma   90.00
#
_symmetry.space_group_name_H-M   'P 1'
#
loop_
_entity.id
_entity.type
_entity.pdbx_description
1 polymer ?
#
loop_
_entity_poly.entity_id
_entity_poly.type
_entity_poly.pdbx_seq_one_letter_code
_entity_poly.pdbx_strand_id
1 'polypeptide(L)'
;MADVGMTSEIIHLNVGGTRFSTSRQTLTWNPNTFFTSLLSGRISSHKDESGAIFIDRDPKIFSVILNFLRTKEIQLRNVDLSALRHEAEFYGISTLVRRLTLCEDLDHSSCGDVLFHGYFQPPMAPLPSSSSFRQSVVSVDGGDNQMAVTSSQTHSRNSSIDSRVSQGYTRAISAGVYPNSGRRTDQSSLLEPMRVTMLRGHQNWICAAYPHFVCCYRMKDSTGWHLLWKSQYMDAQVERIALNAKVITSNQDTINNKMVAASSGSTVWLWAVSDDGDKRQIGVFDLHVLVDNLFFIGSQLVALSSTGKVGVWHSMTQHWQIQDVVPITSHDTAGSFLLLGCENGKIYYIDMQKFPLRMKDNDLLVTELYSDPSSDMVTALSVYLTPKTSLSGNWIEIAYGTSSGTVRVIVQHPETVGHGPQLFQTFTVHRSPVTKVMLSEKHLVSVCAKYNHVRTWNVTRFRGMISTQPGSTPLASFKIVSLDDLDPTVGYTAGNDFGPFGEQDDNQLFIQKVVSDTDQLFIRQSSTGYRICVIRSVDGSTISSFCVHECEGSNRMGSCPRRYLFTGHSNGSVQMWDLTTALDLYKQGEKDKQAPQGGPTASELVRLLEQVDLSSSSCCSTPCCISPSSSSLQVVSAPAFTSSERFEAIGIEGEDQNSDLQMDATLEVDD
;
A
#
# COMPACT_ATOMS: atom_id res chain seq x y z
N MET A 1 17.92 -2.78 72.82
CA MET A 1 19.34 -2.37 72.85
C MET A 1 20.14 -3.53 72.28
N ALA A 2 20.84 -3.45 71.15
CA ALA A 2 21.49 -2.30 70.52
C ALA A 2 21.12 -2.19 69.03
N ASP A 3 20.85 -0.95 68.63
CA ASP A 3 20.74 -0.47 67.26
C ASP A 3 22.16 -0.37 66.69
N VAL A 4 22.53 -1.28 65.78
CA VAL A 4 23.82 -1.23 65.07
C VAL A 4 23.61 -0.27 63.90
N GLY A 5 24.18 0.93 64.02
CA GLY A 5 24.13 1.97 63.02
C GLY A 5 24.50 1.44 61.63
N MET A 6 23.53 1.48 60.71
CA MET A 6 23.70 1.29 59.27
C MET A 6 24.58 2.42 58.73
N THR A 7 25.89 2.27 58.87
CA THR A 7 26.87 3.14 58.23
C THR A 7 26.67 3.05 56.72
N SER A 8 26.69 4.22 56.07
CA SER A 8 26.60 4.39 54.62
C SER A 8 27.83 3.76 53.95
N GLU A 9 27.83 2.42 53.82
CA GLU A 9 28.91 1.67 53.19
C GLU A 9 28.93 2.03 51.70
N ILE A 10 29.99 2.73 51.29
CA ILE A 10 30.25 3.07 49.90
C ILE A 10 30.76 1.81 49.20
N ILE A 11 30.08 1.43 48.12
CA ILE A 11 30.41 0.28 47.28
C ILE A 11 31.02 0.80 45.99
N HIS A 12 32.13 0.17 45.60
CA HIS A 12 32.79 0.39 44.33
C HIS A 12 32.43 -0.72 43.34
N LEU A 13 31.90 -0.33 42.20
CA LEU A 13 31.54 -1.20 41.08
C LEU A 13 32.43 -0.86 39.89
N ASN A 14 32.85 -1.86 39.14
CA ASN A 14 33.55 -1.71 37.87
C ASN A 14 32.66 -2.29 36.77
N VAL A 15 32.03 -1.43 35.96
CA VAL A 15 31.11 -1.84 34.89
C VAL A 15 31.79 -1.65 33.54
N GLY A 16 32.09 -2.74 32.85
CA GLY A 16 32.74 -2.71 31.53
C GLY A 16 34.08 -1.95 31.50
N GLY A 17 34.79 -1.88 32.64
CA GLY A 17 36.04 -1.13 32.80
C GLY A 17 35.90 0.27 33.41
N THR A 18 34.68 0.80 33.56
CA THR A 18 34.44 2.12 34.20
C THR A 18 34.07 1.96 35.66
N ARG A 19 34.72 2.73 36.55
CA ARG A 19 34.46 2.69 37.99
C ARG A 19 33.31 3.60 38.40
N PHE A 20 32.38 3.03 39.17
CA PHE A 20 31.26 3.73 39.78
C PHE A 20 31.29 3.55 41.30
N SER A 21 31.02 4.63 42.03
CA SER A 21 30.90 4.61 43.48
C SER A 21 29.47 4.97 43.87
N THR A 22 28.87 4.16 44.74
CA THR A 22 27.49 4.39 45.21
C THR A 22 27.29 3.83 46.61
N SER A 23 26.22 4.23 47.30
CA SER A 23 25.92 3.70 48.63
C SER A 23 25.24 2.33 48.53
N ARG A 24 25.45 1.47 49.54
CA ARG A 24 24.69 0.22 49.72
C ARG A 24 23.19 0.45 49.67
N GLN A 25 22.72 1.50 50.34
CA GLN A 25 21.31 1.86 50.40
C GLN A 25 20.70 2.15 49.01
N THR A 26 21.44 2.81 48.12
CA THR A 26 21.00 3.10 46.74
C THR A 26 20.78 1.82 45.94
N LEU A 27 21.66 0.83 46.09
CA LEU A 27 21.58 -0.44 45.38
C LEU A 27 20.53 -1.40 45.97
N THR A 28 20.29 -1.33 47.28
CA THR A 28 19.34 -2.22 47.98
C THR A 28 17.96 -1.61 48.20
N TRP A 29 17.71 -0.38 47.75
CA TRP A 29 16.41 0.28 47.89
C TRP A 29 15.26 -0.56 47.30
N ASN A 30 15.50 -1.23 46.16
CA ASN A 30 14.53 -2.12 45.55
C ASN A 30 14.86 -3.59 45.88
N PRO A 31 13.98 -4.31 46.62
CA PRO A 31 14.20 -5.71 46.94
C PRO A 31 14.14 -6.60 45.69
N ASN A 32 14.82 -7.73 45.71
CA ASN A 32 14.83 -8.75 44.63
C ASN A 32 15.46 -8.30 43.30
N THR A 33 16.38 -7.33 43.34
CA THR A 33 17.19 -6.94 42.18
C THR A 33 18.52 -7.71 42.13
N PHE A 34 19.19 -7.69 40.98
CA PHE A 34 20.54 -8.24 40.81
C PHE A 34 21.49 -7.74 41.91
N PHE A 35 21.43 -6.44 42.25
CA PHE A 35 22.28 -5.84 43.28
C PHE A 35 22.00 -6.37 44.69
N THR A 36 20.74 -6.65 45.05
CA THR A 36 20.43 -7.26 46.35
C THR A 36 20.96 -8.69 46.47
N SER A 37 20.98 -9.44 45.36
CA SER A 37 21.55 -10.79 45.31
C SER A 37 23.08 -10.78 45.31
N LEU A 38 23.68 -9.80 44.63
CA LEU A 38 25.12 -9.54 44.62
C LEU A 38 25.65 -9.18 46.02
N LEU A 39 24.94 -8.29 46.73
CA LEU A 39 25.34 -7.80 48.05
C LEU A 39 24.96 -8.71 49.22
N SER A 40 24.11 -9.72 48.98
CA SER A 40 23.82 -10.79 49.93
C SER A 40 24.78 -11.98 49.80
N GLY A 41 25.72 -11.93 48.86
CA GLY A 41 26.70 -12.99 48.63
C GLY A 41 26.13 -14.24 47.95
N ARG A 42 24.91 -14.18 47.41
CA ARG A 42 24.28 -15.29 46.68
C ARG A 42 24.85 -15.48 45.27
N ILE A 43 25.50 -14.46 44.73
CA ILE A 43 26.10 -14.45 43.40
C ILE A 43 27.60 -14.22 43.55
N SER A 44 28.42 -15.13 43.01
CA SER A 44 29.87 -14.98 43.00
C SER A 44 30.27 -13.80 42.11
N SER A 45 30.91 -12.78 42.68
CA SER A 45 31.41 -11.62 41.95
C SER A 45 32.92 -11.68 41.81
N HIS A 46 33.41 -11.49 40.58
CA HIS A 46 34.82 -11.22 40.34
C HIS A 46 35.13 -9.80 40.81
N LYS A 47 36.24 -9.63 41.53
CA LYS A 47 36.73 -8.32 41.94
C LYS A 47 37.92 -7.95 41.07
N ASP A 48 38.02 -6.67 40.72
CA ASP A 48 39.20 -6.15 40.04
C ASP A 48 40.40 -6.02 41.00
N GLU A 49 41.57 -5.64 40.48
CA GLU A 49 42.80 -5.45 41.25
C GLU A 49 42.67 -4.41 42.38
N SER A 50 41.64 -3.56 42.33
CA SER A 50 41.34 -2.56 43.37
C SER A 50 40.29 -3.02 44.39
N GLY A 51 39.77 -4.23 44.25
CA GLY A 51 38.74 -4.78 45.12
C GLY A 51 37.31 -4.35 44.77
N ALA A 52 37.09 -3.67 43.64
CA ALA A 52 35.76 -3.27 43.16
C ALA A 52 35.05 -4.46 42.47
N ILE A 53 33.73 -4.56 42.62
CA ILE A 53 32.94 -5.65 42.02
C ILE A 53 32.82 -5.43 40.51
N PHE A 54 33.31 -6.38 39.71
CA PHE A 54 33.27 -6.30 38.26
C PHE A 54 31.93 -6.80 37.68
N ILE A 55 31.39 -6.05 36.73
CA ILE A 55 30.17 -6.33 35.98
C ILE A 55 30.49 -6.12 34.50
N ASP A 56 30.36 -7.16 33.69
CA ASP A 56 30.68 -7.12 32.26
C ASP A 56 29.49 -6.59 31.43
N ARG A 57 29.22 -5.27 31.51
CA ARG A 57 28.10 -4.58 30.84
C ARG A 57 28.50 -3.16 30.39
N ASP A 58 27.65 -2.51 29.59
CA ASP A 58 27.91 -1.16 29.08
C ASP A 58 27.85 -0.09 30.20
N PRO A 59 28.96 0.62 30.48
CA PRO A 59 28.98 1.68 31.49
C PRO A 59 28.09 2.88 31.17
N LYS A 60 27.82 3.17 29.89
CA LYS A 60 27.00 4.33 29.49
C LYS A 60 25.54 4.13 29.90
N ILE A 61 24.96 2.98 29.59
CA ILE A 61 23.58 2.65 29.96
C ILE A 61 23.47 2.46 31.48
N PHE A 62 24.47 1.84 32.11
CA PHE A 62 24.53 1.68 33.56
C PHE A 62 24.46 3.03 34.31
N SER A 63 25.06 4.10 33.76
CA SER A 63 24.99 5.43 34.37
C SER A 63 23.53 5.94 34.51
N VAL A 64 22.68 5.64 33.54
CA VAL A 64 21.25 5.99 33.53
C VAL A 64 20.50 5.19 34.59
N ILE A 65 20.80 3.88 34.68
CA ILE A 65 20.21 2.98 35.67
C ILE A 65 20.60 3.38 37.09
N LEU A 66 21.86 3.75 37.30
CA LEU A 66 22.35 4.21 38.60
C LEU A 66 21.70 5.53 39.01
N ASN A 67 21.48 6.45 38.06
CA ASN A 67 20.75 7.68 38.31
C ASN A 67 19.30 7.40 38.69
N PHE A 68 18.62 6.47 38.00
CA PHE A 68 17.28 6.02 38.37
C PHE A 68 17.23 5.46 39.81
N LEU A 69 18.21 4.65 40.22
CA LEU A 69 18.30 4.14 41.59
C LEU A 69 18.55 5.24 42.64
N ARG A 70 19.18 6.36 42.25
CA ARG A 70 19.44 7.51 43.14
C ARG A 70 18.25 8.46 43.27
N THR A 71 17.65 8.86 42.15
CA THR A 71 16.64 9.93 42.11
C THR A 71 15.21 9.40 42.04
N LYS A 72 15.01 8.14 41.66
CA LYS A 72 13.70 7.53 41.30
C LYS A 72 13.04 8.14 40.07
N GLU A 73 13.75 9.03 39.38
CA GLU A 73 13.35 9.68 38.14
C GLU A 73 14.25 9.23 37.01
N ILE A 74 13.70 9.12 35.81
CA ILE A 74 14.45 8.75 34.62
C ILE A 74 14.49 9.94 33.65
N GLN A 75 15.68 10.28 33.19
CA GLN A 75 15.87 11.29 32.15
C GLN A 75 16.12 10.56 30.84
N LEU A 76 15.12 10.55 29.95
CA LEU A 76 15.16 9.84 28.66
C LEU A 76 15.85 10.64 27.54
N ARG A 77 16.59 11.70 27.87
CA ARG A 77 17.22 12.55 26.84
C ARG A 77 18.41 11.81 26.22
N ASN A 78 18.29 11.48 24.93
CA ASN A 78 19.33 10.87 24.08
C ASN A 78 19.75 9.43 24.47
N VAL A 79 18.84 8.62 25.00
CA VAL A 79 19.11 7.21 25.34
C VAL A 79 18.18 6.30 24.53
N ASP A 80 18.73 5.24 23.95
CA ASP A 80 17.94 4.21 23.28
C ASP A 80 17.11 3.43 24.31
N LEU A 81 15.79 3.52 24.20
CA LEU A 81 14.82 2.92 25.11
C LEU A 81 14.94 1.40 25.14
N SER A 82 15.19 0.78 23.99
CA SER A 82 15.29 -0.68 23.89
C SER A 82 16.54 -1.19 24.59
N ALA A 83 17.70 -0.56 24.36
CA ALA A 83 18.93 -0.91 25.05
C ALA A 83 18.82 -0.73 26.58
N LEU A 84 18.16 0.35 27.02
CA LEU A 84 17.92 0.61 28.44
C LEU A 84 16.97 -0.42 29.08
N ARG A 85 15.96 -0.89 28.35
CA ARG A 85 15.05 -1.96 28.81
C ARG A 85 15.79 -3.28 28.99
N HIS A 86 16.57 -3.71 28.01
CA HIS A 86 17.36 -4.95 28.10
C HIS A 86 18.31 -4.93 29.31
N GLU A 87 18.95 -3.79 29.58
CA GLU A 87 19.76 -3.64 30.80
C GLU A 87 18.91 -3.64 32.08
N ALA A 88 17.76 -2.98 32.10
CA ALA A 88 16.85 -3.00 33.25
C ALA A 88 16.34 -4.42 33.57
N GLU A 89 16.11 -5.25 32.55
CA GLU A 89 15.77 -6.68 32.67
C GLU A 89 16.95 -7.47 33.25
N PHE A 90 18.18 -7.26 32.75
CA PHE A 90 19.38 -7.90 33.27
C PHE A 90 19.59 -7.61 34.77
N TYR A 91 19.44 -6.35 35.20
CA TYR A 91 19.59 -5.98 36.61
C TYR A 91 18.35 -6.35 37.47
N GLY A 92 17.30 -6.91 36.86
CA GLY A 92 16.09 -7.33 37.56
C GLY A 92 15.29 -6.16 38.17
N ILE A 93 15.36 -4.96 37.56
CA ILE A 93 14.66 -3.77 38.05
C ILE A 93 13.25 -3.73 37.46
N SER A 94 12.36 -4.60 37.94
CA SER A 94 11.02 -4.82 37.35
C SER A 94 10.17 -3.54 37.25
N THR A 95 10.35 -2.59 38.17
CA THR A 95 9.65 -1.29 38.14
C THR A 95 10.08 -0.42 36.97
N LEU A 96 11.37 -0.45 36.61
CA LEU A 96 11.91 0.27 35.47
C LEU A 96 11.50 -0.43 34.17
N VAL A 97 11.62 -1.76 34.11
CA VAL A 97 11.16 -2.56 32.97
C VAL A 97 9.69 -2.28 32.65
N ARG A 98 8.81 -2.29 33.67
CA ARG A 98 7.38 -2.01 33.47
C ARG A 98 7.13 -0.59 32.95
N ARG A 99 7.86 0.41 33.43
CA ARG A 99 7.75 1.80 32.94
C ARG A 99 8.25 1.95 31.51
N LEU A 100 9.38 1.34 31.18
CA LEU A 100 9.95 1.36 29.83
C LEU A 100 9.06 0.60 28.84
N THR A 101 8.51 -0.54 29.25
CA THR A 101 7.52 -1.31 28.46
C THR A 101 6.29 -0.45 28.17
N LEU A 102 5.76 0.28 29.15
CA LEU A 102 4.63 1.20 28.95
C LEU A 102 4.96 2.36 28.00
N CYS A 103 6.20 2.88 28.03
CA CYS A 103 6.65 3.90 27.08
C CYS A 103 6.80 3.34 25.66
N GLU A 104 7.37 2.14 25.53
CA GLU A 104 7.42 1.43 24.24
C GLU A 104 6.01 1.13 23.73
N ASP A 105 5.07 0.70 24.59
CA ASP A 105 3.68 0.43 24.22
C ASP A 105 2.92 1.70 23.78
N LEU A 106 3.29 2.87 24.33
CA LEU A 106 2.75 4.16 23.90
C LEU A 106 3.25 4.56 22.51
N ASP A 107 4.54 4.37 22.23
CA ASP A 107 5.16 4.61 20.92
C ASP A 107 4.91 3.47 19.90
N HIS A 108 4.46 2.31 20.38
CA HIS A 108 4.16 1.10 19.63
C HIS A 108 2.74 0.61 19.91
N SER A 109 1.76 1.53 19.84
CA SER A 109 0.36 1.15 19.79
C SER A 109 0.21 0.08 18.70
N SER A 110 -0.23 -1.13 19.07
CA SER A 110 -0.31 -2.30 18.19
C SER A 110 -1.22 -2.09 16.97
N CYS A 111 -1.98 -0.99 16.94
CA CYS A 111 -2.89 -0.59 15.87
C CYS A 111 -2.54 0.73 15.16
N GLY A 112 -1.40 1.38 15.46
CA GLY A 112 -1.09 2.71 14.90
C GLY A 112 -2.04 3.81 15.37
N ASP A 113 -1.87 5.04 14.86
CA ASP A 113 -2.61 6.24 15.30
C ASP A 113 -4.09 6.28 14.82
N VAL A 114 -4.67 5.15 14.38
CA VAL A 114 -5.99 5.11 13.72
C VAL A 114 -6.89 4.01 14.29
N LEU A 115 -8.16 4.38 14.49
CA LEU A 115 -9.23 3.54 15.06
C LEU A 115 -9.64 2.43 14.08
N PHE A 116 -9.10 1.24 14.30
CA PHE A 116 -9.53 0.00 13.67
C PHE A 116 -11.06 -0.17 13.69
N HIS A 117 -11.67 -0.38 12.52
CA HIS A 117 -13.13 -0.38 12.37
C HIS A 117 -13.72 -1.78 12.11
N GLY A 118 -12.95 -2.72 11.55
CA GLY A 118 -13.46 -4.07 11.31
C GLY A 118 -12.42 -5.09 10.85
N TYR A 119 -12.68 -6.35 11.18
CA TYR A 119 -11.92 -7.53 10.77
C TYR A 119 -12.80 -8.47 9.95
N PHE A 120 -12.39 -8.78 8.73
CA PHE A 120 -13.02 -9.77 7.86
C PHE A 120 -12.21 -11.06 7.91
N GLN A 121 -12.82 -12.12 8.44
CA GLN A 121 -12.19 -13.43 8.51
C GLN A 121 -11.92 -13.99 7.10
N PRO A 122 -10.80 -14.71 6.90
CA PRO A 122 -10.50 -15.36 5.62
C PRO A 122 -11.63 -16.31 5.19
N PRO A 123 -12.16 -16.19 3.97
CA PRO A 123 -13.17 -17.09 3.46
C PRO A 123 -12.55 -18.45 3.11
N MET A 124 -13.31 -19.53 3.26
CA MET A 124 -12.87 -20.85 2.80
C MET A 124 -12.76 -20.89 1.27
N ALA A 125 -11.59 -21.30 0.78
CA ALA A 125 -11.30 -21.49 -0.64
C ALA A 125 -12.36 -22.39 -1.31
N PRO A 126 -12.89 -22.04 -2.50
CA PRO A 126 -13.65 -22.97 -3.31
C PRO A 126 -12.74 -24.12 -3.78
N LEU A 127 -13.26 -25.35 -3.74
CA LEU A 127 -12.53 -26.52 -4.25
C LEU A 127 -12.42 -26.43 -5.79
N PRO A 128 -11.25 -26.79 -6.37
CA PRO A 128 -11.13 -26.91 -7.82
C PRO A 128 -12.10 -27.99 -8.32
N SER A 129 -12.84 -27.71 -9.40
CA SER A 129 -13.74 -28.68 -10.00
C SER A 129 -12.94 -29.87 -10.53
N SER A 130 -13.30 -31.08 -10.11
CA SER A 130 -12.66 -32.35 -10.49
C SER A 130 -12.84 -32.75 -11.97
N SER A 131 -13.26 -31.84 -12.84
CA SER A 131 -13.54 -32.10 -14.26
C SER A 131 -12.32 -32.11 -15.17
N SER A 132 -11.14 -31.69 -14.70
CA SER A 132 -9.92 -31.58 -15.55
C SER A 132 -8.93 -32.75 -15.40
N PHE A 133 -9.26 -33.79 -14.62
CA PHE A 133 -8.46 -35.03 -14.50
C PHE A 133 -9.19 -36.27 -15.06
N ARG A 134 -9.71 -36.19 -16.28
CA ARG A 134 -10.18 -37.38 -17.01
C ARG A 134 -9.55 -37.48 -18.41
N GLN A 135 -8.32 -37.96 -18.46
CA GLN A 135 -7.66 -38.68 -19.56
C GLN A 135 -6.32 -39.16 -18.96
N SER A 136 -5.93 -40.43 -18.92
CA SER A 136 -6.29 -41.61 -19.69
C SER A 136 -5.90 -42.83 -18.84
N VAL A 137 -6.84 -43.70 -18.52
CA VAL A 137 -6.51 -45.04 -18.01
C VAL A 137 -6.84 -46.00 -19.14
N VAL A 138 -5.79 -46.57 -19.72
CA VAL A 138 -5.89 -47.65 -20.69
C VAL A 138 -6.47 -48.84 -19.95
N SER A 139 -7.66 -49.27 -20.36
CA SER A 139 -8.30 -50.49 -19.87
C SER A 139 -7.46 -51.70 -20.29
N VAL A 140 -6.92 -52.42 -19.32
CA VAL A 140 -6.48 -53.81 -19.53
C VAL A 140 -7.61 -54.71 -19.07
N ASP A 141 -8.02 -55.57 -19.99
CA ASP A 141 -9.09 -56.54 -19.91
C ASP A 141 -8.86 -57.57 -18.79
N GLY A 142 -9.94 -58.03 -18.16
CA GLY A 142 -9.86 -58.96 -17.02
C GLY A 142 -11.18 -59.21 -16.30
N GLY A 143 -12.10 -59.91 -16.95
CA GLY A 143 -12.83 -61.07 -16.40
C GLY A 143 -13.65 -60.96 -15.10
N ASP A 144 -14.96 -61.09 -15.29
CA ASP A 144 -15.95 -61.88 -14.53
C ASP A 144 -16.69 -61.34 -13.26
N ASN A 145 -18.02 -61.38 -13.46
CA ASN A 145 -19.13 -61.76 -12.56
C ASN A 145 -19.77 -60.78 -11.55
N GLN A 146 -21.00 -60.33 -11.93
CA GLN A 146 -22.31 -60.53 -11.24
C GLN A 146 -22.42 -60.16 -9.74
N MET A 147 -23.43 -59.46 -9.20
CA MET A 147 -24.79 -59.05 -9.57
C MET A 147 -25.21 -57.84 -8.70
N ALA A 148 -26.18 -57.08 -9.23
CA ALA A 148 -27.27 -56.29 -8.62
C ALA A 148 -27.36 -56.09 -7.08
N VAL A 149 -27.79 -54.89 -6.65
CA VAL A 149 -29.13 -54.64 -6.05
C VAL A 149 -29.29 -53.16 -5.63
N THR A 150 -30.39 -52.60 -6.13
CA THR A 150 -31.21 -51.42 -5.87
C THR A 150 -31.25 -50.72 -4.49
N SER A 151 -31.65 -49.43 -4.56
CA SER A 151 -32.53 -48.66 -3.62
C SER A 151 -31.91 -48.21 -2.28
N SER A 152 -32.19 -47.06 -1.66
CA SER A 152 -33.16 -45.97 -1.84
C SER A 152 -32.98 -44.94 -0.70
N GLN A 153 -33.62 -43.76 -0.85
CA GLN A 153 -34.18 -42.91 0.23
C GLN A 153 -33.20 -42.08 1.09
N THR A 154 -33.11 -40.76 0.90
CA THR A 154 -34.04 -39.66 1.29
C THR A 154 -34.00 -39.26 2.77
N HIS A 155 -33.80 -37.94 2.97
CA HIS A 155 -34.28 -37.10 4.09
C HIS A 155 -33.70 -37.44 5.49
N SER A 156 -33.45 -36.54 6.43
CA SER A 156 -33.53 -35.08 6.59
C SER A 156 -33.15 -34.81 8.06
N ARG A 157 -32.98 -33.53 8.42
CA ARG A 157 -33.11 -32.91 9.77
C ARG A 157 -31.83 -32.64 10.57
N ASN A 158 -31.48 -31.36 10.56
CA ASN A 158 -31.33 -30.46 11.73
C ASN A 158 -30.88 -31.03 13.07
N SER A 159 -29.80 -30.44 13.60
CA SER A 159 -29.74 -29.65 14.85
C SER A 159 -28.31 -29.08 15.00
N SER A 160 -28.12 -27.76 14.96
CA SER A 160 -28.13 -26.81 16.08
C SER A 160 -27.24 -27.20 17.27
N ILE A 161 -26.07 -26.58 17.31
CA ILE A 161 -25.39 -25.89 18.43
C ILE A 161 -25.50 -26.54 19.83
N ASP A 162 -24.35 -26.91 20.41
CA ASP A 162 -23.92 -26.27 21.67
C ASP A 162 -22.41 -26.42 21.92
N SER A 163 -21.90 -25.45 22.66
CA SER A 163 -20.49 -25.20 22.97
C SER A 163 -20.02 -26.01 24.18
N ARG A 164 -18.74 -26.40 24.22
CA ARG A 164 -17.83 -26.25 25.39
C ARG A 164 -16.43 -26.85 25.16
N VAL A 165 -15.45 -25.95 25.24
CA VAL A 165 -14.10 -26.06 25.83
C VAL A 165 -13.64 -27.47 26.24
N SER A 166 -12.56 -27.96 25.60
CA SER A 166 -11.43 -28.57 26.32
C SER A 166 -10.18 -28.65 25.43
N GLN A 167 -9.03 -28.38 26.05
CA GLN A 167 -7.67 -28.53 25.53
C GLN A 167 -7.43 -29.96 24.99
N GLY A 168 -6.66 -30.06 23.91
CA GLY A 168 -6.15 -31.33 23.41
C GLY A 168 -5.20 -31.17 22.23
N TYR A 169 -3.91 -31.15 22.51
CA TYR A 169 -2.86 -31.46 21.54
C TYR A 169 -3.18 -32.76 20.80
N THR A 170 -3.09 -32.81 19.46
CA THR A 170 -2.07 -33.60 18.72
C THR A 170 -2.32 -33.69 17.21
N ARG A 171 -1.19 -33.55 16.49
CA ARG A 171 -0.74 -34.32 15.32
C ARG A 171 -1.36 -34.06 13.94
N ALA A 172 -0.58 -33.27 13.19
CA ALA A 172 -0.18 -33.50 11.82
C ALA A 172 -0.36 -34.96 11.33
N ILE A 173 -1.01 -35.10 10.18
CA ILE A 173 -0.86 -36.26 9.30
C ILE A 173 -0.04 -35.80 8.10
N SER A 174 1.16 -36.37 8.04
CA SER A 174 2.16 -36.26 6.99
C SER A 174 1.88 -37.21 5.83
N ALA A 175 2.26 -36.73 4.63
CA ALA A 175 2.85 -37.47 3.52
C ALA A 175 2.03 -38.61 2.86
N GLY A 176 1.41 -38.28 1.73
CA GLY A 176 1.18 -39.21 0.62
C GLY A 176 2.22 -38.96 -0.49
N VAL A 177 3.05 -39.97 -0.75
CA VAL A 177 4.17 -40.01 -1.69
C VAL A 177 3.70 -39.92 -3.16
N TYR A 178 4.29 -39.03 -3.97
CA TYR A 178 4.18 -39.06 -5.43
C TYR A 178 5.42 -39.73 -6.04
N PRO A 179 5.28 -40.62 -7.06
CA PRO A 179 6.42 -41.13 -7.80
C PRO A 179 6.92 -40.08 -8.80
N ASN A 180 8.24 -40.02 -8.90
CA ASN A 180 9.03 -39.06 -9.63
C ASN A 180 8.98 -39.33 -11.14
N SER A 181 8.55 -38.37 -11.95
CA SER A 181 8.88 -38.32 -13.38
C SER A 181 9.09 -36.86 -13.80
N GLY A 182 10.33 -36.54 -14.13
CA GLY A 182 10.84 -35.17 -14.21
C GLY A 182 10.29 -34.31 -15.34
N ARG A 183 10.06 -33.04 -15.00
CA ARG A 183 10.34 -31.88 -15.85
C ARG A 183 10.56 -30.69 -14.93
N ARG A 184 11.77 -30.10 -15.00
CA ARG A 184 12.12 -28.87 -14.28
C ARG A 184 11.34 -27.70 -14.89
N THR A 185 10.42 -27.15 -14.11
CA THR A 185 9.90 -25.79 -14.26
C THR A 185 10.07 -25.12 -12.90
N ASP A 186 10.71 -23.94 -12.89
CA ASP A 186 11.01 -23.14 -11.71
C ASP A 186 9.84 -23.04 -10.74
N GLN A 187 10.04 -23.53 -9.51
CA GLN A 187 9.14 -23.36 -8.38
C GLN A 187 9.58 -22.15 -7.54
N SER A 188 9.32 -20.92 -7.99
CA SER A 188 9.62 -19.71 -7.20
C SER A 188 8.42 -18.82 -6.87
N SER A 189 7.17 -19.24 -7.11
CA SER A 189 6.01 -18.39 -6.79
C SER A 189 4.73 -19.17 -6.48
N LEU A 190 4.79 -20.11 -5.53
CA LEU A 190 3.57 -20.63 -4.91
C LEU A 190 3.02 -19.53 -3.97
N LEU A 191 2.33 -18.54 -4.56
CA LEU A 191 1.52 -17.59 -3.83
C LEU A 191 0.58 -18.37 -2.91
N GLU A 192 0.52 -17.97 -1.64
CA GLU A 192 -0.42 -18.54 -0.69
C GLU A 192 -1.83 -18.43 -1.29
N PRO A 193 -2.58 -19.54 -1.42
CA PRO A 193 -3.84 -19.56 -2.17
C PRO A 193 -4.91 -18.63 -1.56
N MET A 194 -4.68 -18.15 -0.34
CA MET A 194 -5.55 -17.25 0.41
C MET A 194 -5.08 -15.80 0.47
N ARG A 195 -3.94 -15.43 -0.11
CA ARG A 195 -3.46 -14.04 -0.08
C ARG A 195 -4.43 -13.11 -0.80
N VAL A 196 -4.82 -11.99 -0.18
CA VAL A 196 -5.70 -11.00 -0.83
C VAL A 196 -4.90 -10.21 -1.87
N THR A 197 -5.17 -10.42 -3.14
CA THR A 197 -4.42 -9.78 -4.24
C THR A 197 -4.90 -8.36 -4.52
N MET A 198 -6.21 -8.11 -4.42
CA MET A 198 -6.80 -6.80 -4.69
C MET A 198 -8.08 -6.56 -3.89
N LEU A 199 -8.37 -5.28 -3.65
CA LEU A 199 -9.60 -4.82 -3.05
C LEU A 199 -10.23 -3.71 -3.91
N ARG A 200 -11.55 -3.72 -4.05
CA ARG A 200 -12.32 -2.64 -4.67
C ARG A 200 -13.61 -2.38 -3.90
N GLY A 201 -13.80 -1.14 -3.47
CA GLY A 201 -15.05 -0.68 -2.86
C GLY A 201 -15.98 -0.03 -3.90
N HIS A 202 -17.28 -0.14 -3.68
CA HIS A 202 -18.29 0.64 -4.39
C HIS A 202 -19.54 0.79 -3.51
N GLN A 203 -19.93 2.02 -3.17
CA GLN A 203 -21.00 2.29 -2.19
C GLN A 203 -20.81 1.49 -0.89
N ASN A 204 -21.80 0.69 -0.48
CA ASN A 204 -21.76 -0.17 0.70
C ASN A 204 -21.26 -1.60 0.41
N TRP A 205 -20.55 -1.81 -0.70
CA TRP A 205 -20.00 -3.11 -1.10
C TRP A 205 -18.49 -3.05 -1.23
N ILE A 206 -17.85 -4.17 -0.91
CA ILE A 206 -16.42 -4.39 -1.10
C ILE A 206 -16.25 -5.71 -1.83
N CYS A 207 -15.37 -5.72 -2.81
CA CYS A 207 -14.94 -6.90 -3.54
C CYS A 207 -13.47 -7.18 -3.19
N ALA A 208 -13.19 -8.39 -2.70
CA ALA A 208 -11.85 -8.88 -2.41
C ALA A 208 -11.49 -9.98 -3.41
N ALA A 209 -10.38 -9.80 -4.11
CA ALA A 209 -9.82 -10.80 -5.00
C ALA A 209 -8.77 -11.64 -4.28
N TYR A 210 -8.82 -12.94 -4.53
CA TYR A 210 -7.81 -13.93 -4.20
C TYR A 210 -7.21 -14.44 -5.52
N PRO A 211 -6.11 -15.22 -5.51
CA PRO A 211 -5.48 -15.67 -6.74
C PRO A 211 -6.46 -16.42 -7.66
N HIS A 212 -7.36 -17.24 -7.12
CA HIS A 212 -8.24 -18.10 -7.90
C HIS A 212 -9.75 -17.85 -7.71
N PHE A 213 -10.15 -16.85 -6.95
CA PHE A 213 -11.58 -16.55 -6.74
C PHE A 213 -11.78 -15.13 -6.21
N VAL A 214 -13.03 -14.69 -6.18
CA VAL A 214 -13.44 -13.36 -5.75
C VAL A 214 -14.55 -13.47 -4.71
N CYS A 215 -14.52 -12.61 -3.69
CA CYS A 215 -15.53 -12.50 -2.66
C CYS A 215 -16.12 -11.10 -2.60
N CYS A 216 -17.42 -11.00 -2.35
CA CYS A 216 -18.10 -9.73 -2.13
C CYS A 216 -18.67 -9.65 -0.72
N TYR A 217 -18.36 -8.56 -0.05
CA TYR A 217 -18.86 -8.18 1.25
C TYR A 217 -19.81 -6.99 1.11
N ARG A 218 -20.86 -6.96 1.92
CA ARG A 218 -21.83 -5.87 1.94
C ARG A 218 -22.02 -5.37 3.38
N MET A 219 -22.04 -4.06 3.55
CA MET A 219 -22.45 -3.43 4.80
C MET A 219 -23.98 -3.41 4.89
N LYS A 220 -24.52 -4.04 5.93
CA LYS A 220 -25.93 -3.95 6.31
C LYS A 220 -26.04 -3.05 7.55
N ASP A 221 -26.84 -1.99 7.46
CA ASP A 221 -26.94 -0.93 8.49
C ASP A 221 -27.17 -1.43 9.93
N SER A 222 -27.81 -2.58 10.10
CA SER A 222 -28.16 -3.16 11.41
C SER A 222 -27.18 -4.19 11.97
N THR A 223 -26.32 -4.77 11.12
CA THR A 223 -25.51 -5.94 11.49
C THR A 223 -24.03 -5.79 11.14
N GLY A 224 -23.67 -4.74 10.40
CA GLY A 224 -22.30 -4.52 9.93
C GLY A 224 -22.00 -5.27 8.64
N TRP A 225 -20.73 -5.51 8.38
CA TRP A 225 -20.29 -6.11 7.13
C TRP A 225 -20.39 -7.64 7.13
N HIS A 226 -20.95 -8.19 6.05
CA HIS A 226 -21.11 -9.64 5.87
C HIS A 226 -20.60 -10.10 4.51
N LEU A 227 -20.02 -11.30 4.49
CA LEU A 227 -19.73 -12.02 3.24
C LEU A 227 -21.07 -12.41 2.59
N LEU A 228 -21.31 -11.88 1.39
CA LEU A 228 -22.56 -12.12 0.68
C LEU A 228 -22.38 -13.18 -0.42
N TRP A 229 -21.28 -13.10 -1.16
CA TRP A 229 -21.06 -13.93 -2.33
C TRP A 229 -19.60 -14.31 -2.50
N LYS A 230 -19.39 -15.49 -3.10
CA LYS A 230 -18.08 -15.97 -3.55
C LYS A 230 -18.18 -16.59 -4.94
N SER A 231 -17.17 -16.34 -5.77
CA SER A 231 -17.06 -16.93 -7.10
C SER A 231 -16.70 -18.42 -7.02
N GLN A 232 -16.86 -19.10 -8.15
CA GLN A 232 -16.25 -20.42 -8.35
C GLN A 232 -14.73 -20.30 -8.46
N TYR A 233 -14.04 -21.43 -8.33
CA TYR A 233 -12.59 -21.51 -8.58
C TYR A 233 -12.31 -21.16 -10.05
N MET A 234 -11.34 -20.29 -10.25
CA MET A 234 -10.84 -19.85 -11.55
C MET A 234 -9.45 -20.46 -11.75
N ASP A 235 -9.27 -21.19 -12.85
CA ASP A 235 -8.01 -21.90 -13.13
C ASP A 235 -6.84 -20.94 -13.33
N ALA A 236 -7.10 -19.80 -13.98
CA ALA A 236 -6.14 -18.73 -14.17
C ALA A 236 -6.31 -17.63 -13.11
N GLN A 237 -5.22 -16.89 -12.85
CA GLN A 237 -5.17 -15.94 -11.74
C GLN A 237 -6.04 -14.70 -11.99
N VAL A 238 -6.69 -14.18 -10.96
CA VAL A 238 -7.47 -12.94 -11.03
C VAL A 238 -6.51 -11.74 -11.05
N GLU A 239 -6.51 -11.01 -12.17
CA GLU A 239 -5.60 -9.89 -12.41
C GLU A 239 -6.27 -8.53 -12.25
N ARG A 240 -7.57 -8.41 -12.56
CA ARG A 240 -8.38 -7.20 -12.32
C ARG A 240 -9.75 -7.54 -11.78
N ILE A 241 -10.30 -6.64 -10.95
CA ILE A 241 -11.68 -6.70 -10.47
C ILE A 241 -12.37 -5.35 -10.64
N ALA A 242 -13.66 -5.37 -10.93
CA ALA A 242 -14.52 -4.19 -10.97
C ALA A 242 -15.86 -4.46 -10.29
N LEU A 243 -16.42 -3.44 -9.66
CA LEU A 243 -17.66 -3.51 -8.90
C LEU A 243 -18.53 -2.30 -9.23
N ASN A 244 -19.82 -2.52 -9.45
CA ASN A 244 -20.77 -1.46 -9.73
C ASN A 244 -22.16 -1.78 -9.15
N ALA A 245 -22.83 -0.74 -8.67
CA ALA A 245 -24.12 -0.86 -8.02
C ALA A 245 -25.35 -0.51 -8.85
N LYS A 246 -25.19 0.03 -10.05
CA LYS A 246 -26.31 0.49 -10.88
C LYS A 246 -26.54 -0.42 -12.08
N VAL A 247 -27.60 -1.22 -11.99
CA VAL A 247 -28.21 -1.87 -13.16
C VAL A 247 -29.62 -1.33 -13.31
N ILE A 248 -29.89 -0.61 -14.40
CA ILE A 248 -31.24 -0.24 -14.78
C ILE A 248 -31.66 -1.24 -15.86
N THR A 249 -32.47 -2.23 -15.50
CA THR A 249 -33.17 -3.10 -16.47
C THR A 249 -34.52 -2.50 -16.81
N SER A 250 -34.91 -2.51 -18.09
CA SER A 250 -36.11 -1.87 -18.64
C SER A 250 -37.44 -2.61 -18.37
N ASN A 251 -37.48 -3.60 -17.48
CA ASN A 251 -38.72 -4.29 -17.11
C ASN A 251 -38.96 -4.10 -15.60
N GLN A 252 -40.22 -3.94 -15.20
CA GLN A 252 -40.73 -3.50 -13.89
C GLN A 252 -40.28 -4.30 -12.65
N ASP A 253 -39.35 -5.24 -12.76
CA ASP A 253 -38.64 -5.86 -11.64
C ASP A 253 -37.28 -5.18 -11.46
N THR A 254 -37.24 -4.08 -10.70
CA THR A 254 -36.00 -3.48 -10.18
C THR A 254 -35.38 -4.42 -9.15
N ILE A 255 -34.82 -5.53 -9.59
CA ILE A 255 -33.89 -6.30 -8.77
C ILE A 255 -32.60 -5.49 -8.75
N ASN A 256 -32.29 -4.85 -7.63
CA ASN A 256 -31.06 -4.10 -7.36
C ASN A 256 -29.83 -5.03 -7.39
N ASN A 257 -29.52 -5.60 -8.54
CA ASN A 257 -28.38 -6.47 -8.72
C ASN A 257 -27.10 -5.64 -8.81
N LYS A 258 -26.10 -6.00 -8.02
CA LYS A 258 -24.74 -5.50 -8.17
C LYS A 258 -24.01 -6.26 -9.24
N MET A 259 -23.21 -5.56 -10.01
CA MET A 259 -22.39 -6.12 -11.06
C MET A 259 -20.98 -6.30 -10.53
N VAL A 260 -20.48 -7.52 -10.63
CA VAL A 260 -19.11 -7.88 -10.26
C VAL A 260 -18.44 -8.40 -11.52
N ALA A 261 -17.29 -7.83 -11.86
CA ALA A 261 -16.47 -8.31 -12.96
C ALA A 261 -15.08 -8.69 -12.47
N ALA A 262 -14.50 -9.72 -13.06
CA ALA A 262 -13.12 -10.12 -12.82
C ALA A 262 -12.45 -10.50 -14.14
N SER A 263 -11.19 -10.12 -14.34
CA SER A 263 -10.40 -10.56 -15.48
C SER A 263 -9.31 -11.55 -15.06
N SER A 264 -9.01 -12.46 -15.98
CA SER A 264 -7.88 -13.38 -15.90
C SER A 264 -7.25 -13.48 -17.28
N GLY A 265 -6.09 -12.85 -17.49
CA GLY A 265 -5.49 -12.70 -18.82
C GLY A 265 -6.41 -11.91 -19.75
N SER A 266 -6.86 -12.55 -20.84
CA SER A 266 -7.78 -11.94 -21.82
C SER A 266 -9.26 -12.14 -21.50
N THR A 267 -9.58 -13.04 -20.57
CA THR A 267 -10.95 -13.44 -20.28
C THR A 267 -11.55 -12.59 -19.16
N VAL A 268 -12.75 -12.05 -19.40
CA VAL A 268 -13.53 -11.25 -18.47
C VAL A 268 -14.78 -12.02 -18.06
N TRP A 269 -14.94 -12.21 -16.76
CA TRP A 269 -16.10 -12.83 -16.16
C TRP A 269 -17.02 -11.77 -15.60
N LEU A 270 -18.32 -11.90 -15.83
CA LEU A 270 -19.32 -10.95 -15.37
C LEU A 270 -20.46 -11.66 -14.63
N TRP A 271 -20.72 -11.22 -13.40
CA TRP A 271 -21.79 -11.70 -12.53
C TRP A 271 -22.71 -10.57 -12.12
N ALA A 272 -24.01 -10.87 -12.02
CA ALA A 272 -24.98 -10.10 -11.26
C ALA A 272 -25.20 -10.79 -9.91
N VAL A 273 -25.01 -10.07 -8.83
CA VAL A 273 -25.19 -10.53 -7.45
C VAL A 273 -26.34 -9.73 -6.84
N SER A 274 -27.39 -10.43 -6.41
CA SER A 274 -28.52 -9.80 -5.74
C SER A 274 -28.15 -9.41 -4.31
N ASP A 275 -28.97 -8.54 -3.73
CA ASP A 275 -28.85 -8.10 -2.34
C ASP A 275 -28.99 -9.25 -1.31
N ASP A 276 -29.64 -10.35 -1.71
CA ASP A 276 -29.87 -11.56 -0.91
C ASP A 276 -28.76 -12.62 -1.09
N GLY A 277 -27.80 -12.36 -1.97
CA GLY A 277 -26.66 -13.24 -2.24
C GLY A 277 -26.89 -14.25 -3.37
N ASP A 278 -28.04 -14.19 -4.04
CA ASP A 278 -28.25 -14.96 -5.26
C ASP A 278 -27.33 -14.45 -6.37
N LYS A 279 -26.79 -15.39 -7.14
CA LYS A 279 -25.86 -15.10 -8.23
C LYS A 279 -26.47 -15.47 -9.57
N ARG A 280 -26.30 -14.59 -10.55
CA ARG A 280 -26.54 -14.86 -11.96
C ARG A 280 -25.27 -14.56 -12.73
N GLN A 281 -24.65 -15.59 -13.29
CA GLN A 281 -23.57 -15.40 -14.25
C GLN A 281 -24.18 -14.82 -15.54
N ILE A 282 -23.69 -13.66 -15.97
CA ILE A 282 -24.17 -13.01 -17.19
C ILE A 282 -23.44 -13.58 -18.39
N GLY A 283 -22.12 -13.72 -18.29
CA GLY A 283 -21.32 -14.23 -19.38
C GLY A 283 -19.84 -14.30 -19.04
N VAL A 284 -19.12 -14.95 -19.94
CA VAL A 284 -17.65 -14.94 -20.02
C VAL A 284 -17.32 -14.35 -21.37
N PHE A 285 -16.55 -13.28 -21.38
CA PHE A 285 -16.17 -12.53 -22.57
C PHE A 285 -14.67 -12.63 -22.76
N ASP A 286 -14.20 -12.56 -24.00
CA ASP A 286 -12.78 -12.54 -24.32
C ASP A 286 -12.46 -11.22 -25.02
N LEU A 287 -11.39 -10.55 -24.59
CA LEU A 287 -10.86 -9.36 -25.26
C LEU A 287 -9.82 -9.72 -26.34
N HIS A 288 -9.41 -11.00 -26.41
CA HIS A 288 -8.35 -11.55 -27.26
C HIS A 288 -6.94 -11.01 -26.99
N VAL A 289 -6.81 -10.05 -26.08
CA VAL A 289 -5.57 -9.46 -25.57
C VAL A 289 -5.67 -9.32 -24.05
N LEU A 290 -4.54 -9.15 -23.37
CA LEU A 290 -4.51 -9.01 -21.92
C LEU A 290 -5.31 -7.78 -21.46
N VAL A 291 -6.10 -7.97 -20.41
CA VAL A 291 -6.93 -6.91 -19.82
C VAL A 291 -6.11 -6.11 -18.83
N ASP A 292 -5.67 -4.93 -19.25
CA ASP A 292 -4.88 -4.03 -18.42
C ASP A 292 -5.72 -3.18 -17.50
N ASN A 293 -6.97 -2.82 -17.84
CA ASN A 293 -7.85 -2.12 -16.90
C ASN A 293 -9.29 -2.61 -17.06
N LEU A 294 -9.98 -2.74 -15.94
CA LEU A 294 -11.36 -3.21 -15.87
C LEU A 294 -12.13 -2.34 -14.88
N PHE A 295 -13.16 -1.64 -15.34
CA PHE A 295 -13.98 -0.76 -14.52
C PHE A 295 -15.37 -0.54 -15.15
N PHE A 296 -16.27 0.08 -14.41
CA PHE A 296 -17.61 0.41 -14.89
C PHE A 296 -17.76 1.92 -15.13
N ILE A 297 -18.44 2.29 -16.21
CA ILE A 297 -18.94 3.65 -16.46
C ILE A 297 -20.47 3.58 -16.51
N GLY A 298 -21.14 4.16 -15.51
CA GLY A 298 -22.59 4.07 -15.42
C GLY A 298 -23.06 2.63 -15.26
N SER A 299 -23.70 2.05 -16.28
CA SER A 299 -24.11 0.63 -16.29
C SER A 299 -23.33 -0.23 -17.30
N GLN A 300 -22.24 0.31 -17.84
CA GLN A 300 -21.42 -0.33 -18.88
C GLN A 300 -20.12 -0.83 -18.26
N LEU A 301 -19.71 -2.04 -18.61
CA LEU A 301 -18.39 -2.57 -18.23
C LEU A 301 -17.40 -2.23 -19.34
N VAL A 302 -16.27 -1.66 -18.98
CA VAL A 302 -15.20 -1.32 -19.90
C VAL A 302 -13.96 -2.13 -19.54
N ALA A 303 -13.40 -2.82 -20.53
CA ALA A 303 -12.10 -3.46 -20.47
C ALA A 303 -11.15 -2.77 -21.45
N LEU A 304 -9.98 -2.35 -20.97
CA LEU A 304 -8.96 -1.69 -21.78
C LEU A 304 -7.70 -2.55 -21.84
N SER A 305 -7.06 -2.53 -23.00
CA SER A 305 -5.73 -3.09 -23.20
C SER A 305 -4.78 -2.03 -23.76
N SER A 306 -3.56 -2.01 -23.25
CA SER A 306 -2.46 -1.15 -23.69
C SER A 306 -2.11 -1.38 -25.16
N THR A 307 -2.40 -2.55 -25.71
CA THR A 307 -2.22 -2.85 -27.15
C THR A 307 -3.15 -2.06 -28.06
N GLY A 308 -4.10 -1.30 -27.51
CA GLY A 308 -5.07 -0.52 -28.29
C GLY A 308 -6.36 -1.27 -28.56
N LYS A 309 -6.88 -2.03 -27.59
CA LYS A 309 -8.22 -2.63 -27.68
C LYS A 309 -9.12 -2.15 -26.56
N VAL A 310 -10.36 -1.83 -26.91
CA VAL A 310 -11.42 -1.44 -25.97
C VAL A 310 -12.58 -2.40 -26.10
N GLY A 311 -12.87 -3.12 -25.02
CA GLY A 311 -14.06 -3.94 -24.88
C GLY A 311 -15.13 -3.21 -24.07
N VAL A 312 -16.34 -3.08 -24.59
CA VAL A 312 -17.48 -2.47 -23.88
C VAL A 312 -18.62 -3.47 -23.82
N TRP A 313 -19.05 -3.80 -22.61
CA TRP A 313 -20.30 -4.51 -22.36
C TRP A 313 -21.38 -3.52 -21.97
N HIS A 314 -22.55 -3.61 -22.60
CA HIS A 314 -23.68 -2.76 -22.27
C HIS A 314 -24.80 -3.53 -21.58
N SER A 315 -25.25 -3.04 -20.42
CA SER A 315 -26.20 -3.77 -19.57
C SER A 315 -27.59 -3.97 -20.16
N MET A 316 -28.11 -2.99 -20.90
CA MET A 316 -29.48 -3.05 -21.44
C MET A 316 -29.58 -4.01 -22.62
N THR A 317 -28.57 -3.98 -23.49
CA THR A 317 -28.54 -4.78 -24.72
C THR A 317 -27.82 -6.13 -24.52
N GLN A 318 -27.13 -6.29 -23.39
CA GLN A 318 -26.32 -7.45 -23.03
C GLN A 318 -25.32 -7.85 -24.11
N HIS A 319 -24.80 -6.86 -24.84
CA HIS A 319 -23.86 -7.09 -25.94
C HIS A 319 -22.45 -6.70 -25.51
N TRP A 320 -21.48 -7.57 -25.84
CA TRP A 320 -20.05 -7.32 -25.75
C TRP A 320 -19.54 -6.88 -27.11
N GLN A 321 -18.94 -5.69 -27.17
CA GLN A 321 -18.36 -5.13 -28.38
C GLN A 321 -16.87 -4.85 -28.15
N ILE A 322 -16.05 -5.17 -29.13
CA ILE A 322 -14.60 -4.89 -29.11
C ILE A 322 -14.30 -3.97 -30.27
N GLN A 323 -13.53 -2.92 -30.00
CA GLN A 323 -13.04 -1.98 -30.99
C GLN A 323 -11.52 -1.85 -30.87
N ASP A 324 -10.85 -1.85 -32.01
CA ASP A 324 -9.44 -1.51 -32.08
C ASP A 324 -9.27 0.02 -32.12
N VAL A 325 -8.35 0.53 -31.30
CA VAL A 325 -8.00 1.94 -31.13
C VAL A 325 -6.47 2.08 -31.12
N VAL A 326 -5.98 3.32 -31.09
CA VAL A 326 -4.54 3.57 -30.92
C VAL A 326 -4.09 3.04 -29.55
N PRO A 327 -2.88 2.44 -29.42
CA PRO A 327 -2.33 1.99 -28.14
C PRO A 327 -2.55 2.97 -26.98
N ILE A 328 -3.14 2.45 -25.90
CA ILE A 328 -3.64 3.24 -24.77
C ILE A 328 -2.58 3.26 -23.68
N THR A 329 -2.17 4.45 -23.28
CA THR A 329 -1.11 4.65 -22.27
C THR A 329 -1.67 5.23 -20.98
N SER A 330 -2.80 5.94 -21.04
CA SER A 330 -3.53 6.43 -19.87
C SER A 330 -5.02 6.53 -20.16
N HIS A 331 -5.84 6.53 -19.11
CA HIS A 331 -7.29 6.68 -19.22
C HIS A 331 -7.83 7.43 -18.02
N ASP A 332 -8.96 8.11 -18.21
CA ASP A 332 -9.76 8.67 -17.12
C ASP A 332 -11.23 8.77 -17.54
N THR A 333 -12.13 8.94 -16.58
CA THR A 333 -13.57 8.97 -16.80
C THR A 333 -14.17 10.30 -16.36
N ALA A 334 -15.00 10.89 -17.21
CA ALA A 334 -15.68 12.15 -16.96
C ALA A 334 -17.18 11.98 -17.16
N GLY A 335 -17.89 11.57 -16.10
CA GLY A 335 -19.32 11.25 -16.17
C GLY A 335 -19.57 10.03 -17.07
N SER A 336 -20.06 10.25 -18.28
CA SER A 336 -20.26 9.19 -19.29
C SER A 336 -19.22 9.19 -20.41
N PHE A 337 -18.25 10.09 -20.37
CA PHE A 337 -17.16 10.13 -21.34
C PHE A 337 -15.99 9.32 -20.82
N LEU A 338 -15.45 8.44 -21.66
CA LEU A 338 -14.17 7.78 -21.43
C LEU A 338 -13.11 8.54 -22.21
N LEU A 339 -12.10 9.06 -21.53
CA LEU A 339 -10.97 9.69 -22.19
C LEU A 339 -9.78 8.74 -22.21
N LEU A 340 -9.09 8.70 -23.34
CA LEU A 340 -7.96 7.83 -23.61
C LEU A 340 -6.77 8.69 -24.05
N GLY A 341 -5.69 8.62 -23.28
CA GLY A 341 -4.38 9.13 -23.70
C GLY A 341 -3.64 8.04 -24.46
N CYS A 342 -3.16 8.37 -25.66
CA CYS A 342 -2.54 7.42 -26.56
C CYS A 342 -1.05 7.69 -26.78
N GLU A 343 -0.35 6.66 -27.29
CA GLU A 343 1.08 6.71 -27.60
C GLU A 343 1.45 7.77 -28.65
N ASN A 344 0.52 8.08 -29.57
CA ASN A 344 0.70 9.08 -30.62
C ASN A 344 0.60 10.54 -30.12
N GLY A 345 0.52 10.76 -28.81
CA GLY A 345 0.39 12.10 -28.22
C GLY A 345 -1.00 12.73 -28.39
N LYS A 346 -2.01 11.95 -28.78
CA LYS A 346 -3.39 12.42 -28.90
C LYS A 346 -4.23 11.94 -27.73
N ILE A 347 -5.22 12.75 -27.39
CA ILE A 347 -6.27 12.42 -26.43
C ILE A 347 -7.54 12.17 -27.23
N TYR A 348 -8.10 10.97 -27.08
CA TYR A 348 -9.38 10.61 -27.65
C TYR A 348 -10.45 10.56 -26.57
N TYR A 349 -11.70 10.73 -26.95
CA TYR A 349 -12.83 10.45 -26.07
C TYR A 349 -13.87 9.57 -26.75
N ILE A 350 -14.55 8.78 -25.93
CA ILE A 350 -15.65 7.91 -26.35
C ILE A 350 -16.87 8.26 -25.50
N ASP A 351 -17.98 8.59 -26.18
CA ASP A 351 -19.25 8.90 -25.54
C ASP A 351 -20.06 7.62 -25.27
N MET A 352 -20.04 7.16 -24.02
CA MET A 352 -20.73 5.93 -23.62
C MET A 352 -22.25 6.04 -23.71
N GLN A 353 -22.84 7.24 -23.70
CA GLN A 353 -24.29 7.38 -23.85
C GLN A 353 -24.75 7.17 -25.30
N LYS A 354 -23.88 7.45 -26.27
CA LYS A 354 -24.16 7.21 -27.69
C LYS A 354 -23.93 5.76 -28.11
N PHE A 355 -23.29 4.95 -27.26
CA PHE A 355 -23.02 3.54 -27.51
C PHE A 355 -24.27 2.75 -27.98
N PRO A 356 -25.44 2.81 -27.30
CA PRO A 356 -26.59 2.00 -27.70
C PRO A 356 -27.20 2.44 -29.03
N LEU A 357 -27.03 3.72 -29.40
CA LEU A 357 -27.57 4.29 -30.63
C LEU A 357 -26.73 3.94 -31.86
N ARG A 358 -25.45 3.59 -31.67
CA ARG A 358 -24.49 3.31 -32.73
C ARG A 358 -24.08 1.84 -32.86
N MET A 359 -24.66 0.94 -32.06
CA MET A 359 -24.41 -0.51 -32.19
C MET A 359 -24.73 -1.11 -33.57
N LYS A 360 -25.51 -0.42 -34.42
CA LYS A 360 -25.79 -0.88 -35.80
C LYS A 360 -24.57 -0.78 -36.73
N ASP A 361 -23.67 0.16 -36.47
CA ASP A 361 -22.50 0.42 -37.32
C ASP A 361 -21.25 -0.32 -36.80
N ASN A 362 -21.37 -1.06 -35.68
CA ASN A 362 -20.28 -1.74 -34.96
C ASN A 362 -19.08 -0.83 -34.59
N ASP A 363 -19.29 0.49 -34.55
CA ASP A 363 -18.22 1.46 -34.33
C ASP A 363 -18.43 2.20 -33.00
N LEU A 364 -17.41 2.14 -32.13
CA LEU A 364 -17.31 3.08 -31.02
C LEU A 364 -16.86 4.40 -31.62
N LEU A 365 -17.70 5.43 -31.60
CA LEU A 365 -17.34 6.74 -32.14
C LEU A 365 -16.17 7.36 -31.35
N VAL A 366 -14.94 6.96 -31.68
CA VAL A 366 -13.71 7.45 -31.07
C VAL A 366 -13.39 8.79 -31.72
N THR A 367 -13.53 9.85 -30.95
CA THR A 367 -13.33 11.22 -31.44
C THR A 367 -12.05 11.78 -30.86
N GLU A 368 -11.22 12.40 -31.72
CA GLU A 368 -10.05 13.14 -31.28
C GLU A 368 -10.49 14.39 -30.50
N LEU A 369 -10.02 14.51 -29.27
CA LEU A 369 -10.29 15.65 -28.41
C LEU A 369 -9.21 16.72 -28.56
N TYR A 370 -7.94 16.30 -28.47
CA TYR A 370 -6.79 17.19 -28.43
C TYR A 370 -5.55 16.47 -28.93
N SER A 371 -4.65 17.21 -29.56
CA SER A 371 -3.34 16.73 -30.01
C SER A 371 -2.23 17.49 -29.29
N ASP A 372 -1.30 16.77 -28.69
CA ASP A 372 -0.15 17.35 -28.00
C ASP A 372 0.74 18.15 -28.97
N PRO A 373 1.09 19.42 -28.65
CA PRO A 373 1.93 20.26 -29.50
C PRO A 373 3.32 19.69 -29.82
N SER A 374 3.90 18.88 -28.91
CA SER A 374 5.17 18.19 -29.13
C SER A 374 4.98 16.75 -29.63
N SER A 375 3.74 16.30 -29.78
CA SER A 375 3.39 14.91 -30.13
C SER A 375 4.01 13.88 -29.18
N ASP A 376 4.20 14.27 -27.91
CA ASP A 376 4.71 13.36 -26.88
C ASP A 376 3.61 12.42 -26.40
N MET A 377 3.93 11.13 -26.22
CA MET A 377 3.01 10.13 -25.63
C MET A 377 2.37 10.63 -24.33
N VAL A 378 1.04 10.47 -24.22
CA VAL A 378 0.24 10.88 -23.04
C VAL A 378 0.22 9.76 -21.99
N THR A 379 1.16 9.80 -21.06
CA THR A 379 1.40 8.72 -20.07
C THR A 379 0.53 8.80 -18.81
N ALA A 380 -0.11 9.95 -18.55
CA ALA A 380 -1.03 10.12 -17.43
C ALA A 380 -2.13 11.12 -17.80
N LEU A 381 -3.33 10.91 -17.28
CA LEU A 381 -4.50 11.72 -17.61
C LEU A 381 -5.37 11.90 -16.36
N SER A 382 -5.88 13.11 -16.14
CA SER A 382 -6.85 13.42 -15.10
C SER A 382 -7.79 14.52 -15.57
N VAL A 383 -9.10 14.29 -15.40
CA VAL A 383 -10.17 15.20 -15.78
C VAL A 383 -10.88 15.69 -14.52
N TYR A 384 -11.01 17.00 -14.42
CA TYR A 384 -11.79 17.67 -13.39
C TYR A 384 -13.02 18.31 -14.04
N LEU A 385 -14.21 17.90 -13.58
CA LEU A 385 -15.48 18.46 -14.02
C LEU A 385 -15.97 19.45 -12.97
N THR A 386 -16.05 20.73 -13.32
CA THR A 386 -16.50 21.76 -12.39
C THR A 386 -17.99 21.51 -12.03
N PRO A 387 -18.34 21.47 -10.73
CA PRO A 387 -19.73 21.28 -10.31
C PRO A 387 -20.65 22.33 -10.96
N LYS A 388 -21.85 21.91 -11.38
CA LYS A 388 -22.83 22.75 -12.08
C LYS A 388 -23.09 24.06 -11.33
N THR A 389 -22.45 25.14 -11.75
CA THR A 389 -22.87 26.48 -11.38
C THR A 389 -24.05 26.84 -12.30
N SER A 390 -25.11 27.38 -11.72
CA SER A 390 -26.48 27.45 -12.27
C SER A 390 -26.66 28.25 -13.57
N LEU A 391 -25.60 28.75 -14.22
CA LEU A 391 -25.69 29.72 -15.31
C LEU A 391 -24.76 29.48 -16.52
N SER A 392 -23.89 28.45 -16.53
CA SER A 392 -23.04 28.16 -17.69
C SER A 392 -22.74 26.66 -17.77
N GLY A 393 -22.60 26.10 -18.98
CA GLY A 393 -22.39 24.67 -19.22
C GLY A 393 -21.21 24.07 -18.45
N ASN A 394 -21.07 22.73 -18.46
CA ASN A 394 -20.00 22.05 -17.75
C ASN A 394 -18.63 22.45 -18.33
N TRP A 395 -17.70 22.86 -17.48
CA TRP A 395 -16.32 23.11 -17.88
C TRP A 395 -15.58 21.78 -17.83
N ILE A 396 -14.67 21.60 -18.79
CA ILE A 396 -13.82 20.41 -18.81
C ILE A 396 -12.38 20.91 -18.65
N GLU A 397 -11.79 20.57 -17.52
CA GLU A 397 -10.39 20.84 -17.22
C GLU A 397 -9.65 19.51 -17.23
N ILE A 398 -8.61 19.38 -18.05
CA ILE A 398 -7.86 18.13 -18.19
C ILE A 398 -6.40 18.43 -17.93
N ALA A 399 -5.82 17.73 -16.97
CA ALA A 399 -4.38 17.71 -16.76
C ALA A 399 -3.82 16.38 -17.31
N TYR A 400 -2.76 16.46 -18.10
CA TYR A 400 -2.09 15.28 -18.62
C TYR A 400 -0.58 15.36 -18.48
N GLY A 401 0.03 14.20 -18.30
CA GLY A 401 1.47 14.01 -18.21
C GLY A 401 2.00 13.37 -19.49
N THR A 402 3.21 13.73 -19.85
CA THR A 402 3.88 13.24 -21.07
C THR A 402 5.06 12.33 -20.73
N SER A 403 5.47 11.53 -21.72
CA SER A 403 6.69 10.73 -21.65
C SER A 403 7.97 11.56 -21.49
N SER A 404 7.97 12.82 -21.94
CA SER A 404 9.09 13.76 -21.77
C SER A 404 9.22 14.33 -20.35
N GLY A 405 8.26 14.07 -19.45
CA GLY A 405 8.25 14.62 -18.09
C GLY A 405 7.54 15.98 -17.96
N THR A 406 6.86 16.41 -19.02
CA THR A 406 6.06 17.63 -19.05
C THR A 406 4.63 17.34 -18.56
N VAL A 407 4.09 18.21 -17.72
CA VAL A 407 2.67 18.20 -17.32
C VAL A 407 1.99 19.38 -18.00
N ARG A 408 0.84 19.14 -18.64
CA ARG A 408 0.07 20.16 -19.35
C ARG A 408 -1.35 20.19 -18.83
N VAL A 409 -1.94 21.37 -18.79
CA VAL A 409 -3.35 21.58 -18.45
C VAL A 409 -4.03 22.18 -19.67
N ILE A 410 -5.09 21.53 -20.13
CA ILE A 410 -5.98 22.01 -21.19
C ILE A 410 -7.35 22.29 -20.59
N VAL A 411 -8.03 23.32 -21.10
CA VAL A 411 -9.33 23.75 -20.62
C VAL A 411 -10.27 23.92 -21.80
N GLN A 412 -11.52 23.48 -21.63
CA GLN A 412 -12.60 23.74 -22.57
C GLN A 412 -13.68 24.59 -21.91
N HIS A 413 -13.90 25.78 -22.46
CA HIS A 413 -14.94 26.69 -21.99
C HIS A 413 -16.31 26.33 -22.59
N PRO A 414 -17.41 26.53 -21.84
CA PRO A 414 -18.76 26.25 -22.33
C PRO A 414 -19.22 27.23 -23.42
N GLU A 415 -18.60 28.40 -23.54
CA GLU A 415 -18.86 29.36 -24.62
C GLU A 415 -18.13 28.99 -25.93
N THR A 416 -17.11 28.12 -25.84
CA THR A 416 -16.31 27.66 -26.98
C THR A 416 -16.61 26.21 -27.35
N VAL A 417 -17.83 25.69 -27.11
CA VAL A 417 -18.20 24.28 -27.33
C VAL A 417 -18.04 23.82 -28.80
N GLY A 418 -17.88 24.75 -29.75
CA GLY A 418 -17.51 24.46 -31.15
C GLY A 418 -16.01 24.43 -31.47
N HIS A 419 -15.16 24.90 -30.55
CA HIS A 419 -13.71 24.82 -30.63
C HIS A 419 -13.21 23.76 -29.65
N GLY A 420 -12.21 22.96 -30.06
CA GLY A 420 -11.59 21.97 -29.18
C GLY A 420 -10.94 22.59 -27.93
N PRO A 421 -10.59 21.78 -26.91
CA PRO A 421 -9.89 22.26 -25.72
C PRO A 421 -8.60 23.00 -26.09
N GLN A 422 -8.25 24.01 -25.31
CA GLN A 422 -7.05 24.82 -25.54
C GLN A 422 -6.01 24.59 -24.45
N LEU A 423 -4.73 24.68 -24.82
CA LEU A 423 -3.61 24.63 -23.88
C LEU A 423 -3.64 25.85 -22.97
N PHE A 424 -3.82 25.60 -21.67
CA PHE A 424 -3.83 26.64 -20.65
C PHE A 424 -2.44 26.85 -20.07
N GLN A 425 -1.77 25.77 -19.63
CA GLN A 425 -0.46 25.86 -19.00
C GLN A 425 0.40 24.63 -19.25
N THR A 426 1.72 24.85 -19.35
CA THR A 426 2.74 23.80 -19.47
C THR A 426 3.71 23.90 -18.30
N PHE A 427 3.97 22.77 -17.65
CA PHE A 427 4.88 22.61 -16.52
C PHE A 427 5.99 21.63 -16.91
N THR A 428 7.21 22.12 -17.12
CA THR A 428 8.40 21.31 -17.45
C THR A 428 9.19 20.96 -16.19
N VAL A 429 8.72 19.96 -15.45
CA VAL A 429 9.13 19.77 -14.04
C VAL A 429 9.94 18.50 -13.85
N HIS A 430 9.55 17.42 -14.53
CA HIS A 430 10.17 16.12 -14.36
C HIS A 430 11.19 15.87 -15.47
N ARG A 431 12.24 15.12 -15.15
CA ARG A 431 13.27 14.67 -16.11
C ARG A 431 13.03 13.24 -16.62
N SER A 432 11.89 12.65 -16.24
CA SER A 432 11.48 11.28 -16.57
C SER A 432 9.97 11.30 -16.86
N PRO A 433 9.43 10.25 -17.52
CA PRO A 433 8.00 10.17 -17.82
C PRO A 433 7.11 10.39 -16.60
N VAL A 434 6.00 11.11 -16.80
CA VAL A 434 5.00 11.32 -15.75
C VAL A 434 4.09 10.10 -15.68
N THR A 435 4.06 9.40 -14.55
CA THR A 435 3.24 8.18 -14.39
C THR A 435 1.84 8.47 -13.89
N LYS A 436 1.65 9.56 -13.13
CA LYS A 436 0.35 9.98 -12.63
C LYS A 436 0.21 11.49 -12.61
N VAL A 437 -0.99 11.96 -12.91
CA VAL A 437 -1.41 13.34 -12.75
C VAL A 437 -2.77 13.31 -12.08
N MET A 438 -3.03 14.25 -11.17
CA MET A 438 -4.33 14.43 -10.57
C MET A 438 -4.62 15.92 -10.44
N LEU A 439 -5.73 16.35 -11.03
CA LEU A 439 -6.25 17.71 -10.90
C LEU A 439 -7.40 17.73 -9.90
N SER A 440 -7.34 18.62 -8.92
CA SER A 440 -8.35 18.80 -7.88
C SER A 440 -8.87 20.25 -7.86
N GLU A 441 -9.79 20.53 -6.93
CA GLU A 441 -10.30 21.90 -6.73
C GLU A 441 -9.21 22.89 -6.29
N LYS A 442 -8.16 22.43 -5.60
CA LYS A 442 -7.11 23.31 -5.06
C LYS A 442 -5.71 22.94 -5.47
N HIS A 443 -5.49 21.73 -5.98
CA HIS A 443 -4.14 21.22 -6.20
C HIS A 443 -4.02 20.52 -7.56
N LEU A 444 -2.85 20.67 -8.17
CA LEU A 444 -2.41 19.84 -9.28
C LEU A 444 -1.25 18.99 -8.76
N VAL A 445 -1.40 17.67 -8.81
CA VAL A 445 -0.37 16.73 -8.35
C VAL A 445 0.17 15.97 -9.56
N SER A 446 1.48 15.81 -9.62
CA SER A 446 2.14 15.00 -10.65
C SER A 446 3.17 14.08 -10.02
N VAL A 447 3.32 12.89 -10.59
CA VAL A 447 4.25 11.87 -10.14
C VAL A 447 5.14 11.41 -11.30
N CYS A 448 6.44 11.39 -11.05
CA CYS A 448 7.47 10.97 -11.99
C CYS A 448 7.79 9.48 -11.83
N ALA A 449 8.07 8.79 -12.94
CA ALA A 449 8.51 7.39 -12.93
C ALA A 449 9.78 7.17 -12.10
N LYS A 450 10.70 8.13 -12.11
CA LYS A 450 11.99 8.00 -11.41
C LYS A 450 11.82 8.33 -9.92
N TYR A 451 11.95 7.31 -9.08
CA TYR A 451 11.83 7.39 -7.60
C TYR A 451 10.46 7.86 -7.09
N ASN A 452 9.39 7.74 -7.89
CA ASN A 452 8.05 8.23 -7.55
C ASN A 452 8.09 9.67 -7.00
N HIS A 453 8.82 10.54 -7.69
CA HIS A 453 8.98 11.94 -7.26
C HIS A 453 7.69 12.71 -7.52
N VAL A 454 7.11 13.25 -6.44
CA VAL A 454 5.86 13.99 -6.45
C VAL A 454 6.12 15.48 -6.45
N ARG A 455 5.37 16.20 -7.28
CA ARG A 455 5.33 17.66 -7.32
C ARG A 455 3.88 18.11 -7.29
N THR A 456 3.60 19.07 -6.42
CA THR A 456 2.25 19.61 -6.24
C THR A 456 2.25 21.11 -6.48
N TRP A 457 1.22 21.64 -7.13
CA TRP A 457 0.96 23.07 -7.32
C TRP A 457 -0.38 23.46 -6.73
N ASN A 458 -0.51 24.71 -6.31
CA ASN A 458 -1.80 25.28 -5.92
C ASN A 458 -2.53 25.74 -7.19
N VAL A 459 -3.81 25.38 -7.30
CA VAL A 459 -4.69 25.73 -8.41
C VAL A 459 -5.73 26.69 -7.86
N THR A 460 -5.58 27.97 -8.18
CA THR A 460 -6.54 29.01 -7.79
C THR A 460 -7.57 29.19 -8.90
N ARG A 461 -8.85 29.24 -8.56
CA ARG A 461 -9.93 29.51 -9.53
C ARG A 461 -10.56 30.88 -9.27
N PHE A 462 -10.44 31.80 -10.22
CA PHE A 462 -11.10 33.10 -10.18
C PHE A 462 -12.36 33.07 -11.04
N ARG A 463 -13.53 33.29 -10.42
CA ARG A 463 -14.85 33.20 -11.08
C ARG A 463 -15.06 31.85 -11.80
N GLY A 464 -14.53 30.78 -11.22
CA GLY A 464 -14.53 29.43 -11.79
C GLY A 464 -13.32 29.09 -12.66
N MET A 465 -12.57 30.07 -13.19
CA MET A 465 -11.42 29.86 -14.10
C MET A 465 -10.13 29.65 -13.36
N ILE A 466 -9.39 28.60 -13.73
CA ILE A 466 -8.00 28.45 -13.32
C ILE A 466 -7.29 29.78 -13.63
N SER A 467 -6.77 30.39 -12.57
CA SER A 467 -6.04 31.65 -12.61
C SER A 467 -4.58 31.36 -12.91
N THR A 468 -3.95 32.28 -13.63
CA THR A 468 -2.52 32.24 -13.96
C THR A 468 -1.63 32.72 -12.81
N GLN A 469 -2.20 33.09 -11.65
CA GLN A 469 -1.48 33.59 -10.48
C GLN A 469 -1.91 32.83 -9.21
N PRO A 470 -0.97 32.33 -8.36
CA PRO A 470 0.48 32.59 -8.36
C PRO A 470 1.31 31.42 -8.94
N GLY A 471 2.37 31.77 -9.67
CA GLY A 471 3.64 31.03 -9.81
C GLY A 471 3.64 29.60 -10.39
N SER A 472 4.58 29.34 -11.30
CA SER A 472 5.02 27.99 -11.69
C SER A 472 5.75 27.23 -10.57
N THR A 473 5.92 27.85 -9.40
CA THR A 473 6.61 27.28 -8.24
C THR A 473 5.76 26.18 -7.60
N PRO A 474 6.29 24.96 -7.44
CA PRO A 474 5.57 23.89 -6.78
C PRO A 474 5.39 24.20 -5.29
N LEU A 475 4.19 23.93 -4.77
CA LEU A 475 3.84 23.97 -3.35
C LEU A 475 4.71 23.00 -2.54
N ALA A 476 4.87 21.78 -3.04
CA ALA A 476 5.62 20.73 -2.37
C ALA A 476 6.41 19.88 -3.37
N SER A 477 7.48 19.27 -2.86
CA SER A 477 8.34 18.36 -3.60
C SER A 477 8.87 17.28 -2.67
N PHE A 478 8.38 16.06 -2.84
CA PHE A 478 8.73 14.94 -1.99
C PHE A 478 8.73 13.63 -2.78
N LYS A 479 9.38 12.60 -2.23
CA LYS A 479 9.43 11.27 -2.84
C LYS A 479 8.53 10.31 -2.06
N ILE A 480 7.88 9.40 -2.78
CA ILE A 480 7.19 8.24 -2.22
C ILE A 480 8.10 7.04 -2.41
N VAL A 481 8.92 6.77 -1.40
CA VAL A 481 9.87 5.66 -1.45
C VAL A 481 9.09 4.35 -1.32
N SER A 482 9.18 3.52 -2.35
CA SER A 482 8.88 2.09 -2.30
C SER A 482 10.15 1.37 -2.74
N LEU A 483 10.54 0.34 -1.98
CA LEU A 483 11.62 -0.59 -2.25
C LEU A 483 11.09 -1.88 -2.89
N ASP A 484 9.86 -1.87 -3.42
CA ASP A 484 9.28 -3.05 -4.05
C ASP A 484 10.24 -3.60 -5.12
N ASP A 485 10.75 -4.81 -4.87
CA ASP A 485 11.30 -5.66 -5.92
C ASP A 485 10.21 -5.82 -6.98
N LEU A 486 10.62 -5.74 -8.24
CA LEU A 486 9.79 -5.91 -9.43
C LEU A 486 9.20 -7.34 -9.45
N ASP A 487 8.20 -7.61 -8.62
CA ASP A 487 7.46 -8.87 -8.67
C ASP A 487 6.59 -8.82 -9.95
N PRO A 488 6.87 -9.63 -10.98
CA PRO A 488 6.37 -9.44 -12.34
C PRO A 488 4.88 -9.81 -12.51
N THR A 489 4.13 -9.97 -11.42
CA THR A 489 2.71 -10.31 -11.48
C THR A 489 1.90 -9.06 -11.83
N VAL A 490 1.21 -9.09 -12.97
CA VAL A 490 0.42 -7.97 -13.53
C VAL A 490 -0.64 -7.42 -12.54
N GLY A 491 -1.04 -8.22 -11.54
CA GLY A 491 -1.97 -7.84 -10.48
C GLY A 491 -1.37 -7.10 -9.27
N TYR A 492 -0.03 -7.13 -9.05
CA TYR A 492 0.57 -6.52 -7.86
C TYR A 492 0.38 -4.99 -7.82
N THR A 493 0.59 -4.34 -8.96
CA THR A 493 0.41 -2.88 -9.13
C THR A 493 -1.04 -2.46 -8.97
N ALA A 494 -2.00 -3.29 -9.38
CA ALA A 494 -3.42 -3.00 -9.25
C ALA A 494 -3.93 -3.04 -7.79
N GLY A 495 -3.25 -3.82 -6.93
CA GLY A 495 -3.56 -3.97 -5.51
C GLY A 495 -2.72 -3.09 -4.56
N ASN A 496 -1.57 -2.57 -5.01
CA ASN A 496 -0.67 -1.73 -4.21
C ASN A 496 -0.50 -0.32 -4.79
N ASP A 497 -1.54 0.18 -5.45
CA ASP A 497 -1.50 1.51 -6.05
C ASP A 497 -1.38 2.61 -4.99
N PHE A 498 -0.32 3.40 -4.98
CA PHE A 498 -0.08 4.35 -3.89
C PHE A 498 -0.96 5.62 -3.93
N GLY A 499 -1.85 5.78 -4.92
CA GLY A 499 -2.72 6.96 -5.08
C GLY A 499 -2.19 8.00 -6.06
N PRO A 500 -2.76 9.22 -6.11
CA PRO A 500 -3.52 9.84 -5.04
C PRO A 500 -4.97 9.34 -4.92
N PHE A 501 -5.49 9.28 -3.70
CA PHE A 501 -6.84 8.82 -3.35
C PHE A 501 -7.68 9.94 -2.74
N GLY A 502 -8.95 10.02 -3.12
CA GLY A 502 -9.91 11.05 -2.69
C GLY A 502 -10.56 11.68 -3.91
N GLU A 503 -11.89 11.84 -3.91
CA GLU A 503 -12.70 12.31 -5.05
C GLU A 503 -12.40 13.77 -5.45
N GLN A 504 -11.17 14.03 -5.91
CA GLN A 504 -10.72 15.34 -6.40
C GLN A 504 -10.94 16.49 -5.40
N ASP A 505 -11.03 16.15 -4.11
CA ASP A 505 -11.19 17.05 -2.99
C ASP A 505 -9.84 17.55 -2.45
N ASP A 506 -9.88 18.42 -1.45
CA ASP A 506 -8.67 19.01 -0.85
C ASP A 506 -7.86 18.00 -0.01
N ASN A 507 -8.49 16.90 0.43
CA ASN A 507 -7.89 15.94 1.36
C ASN A 507 -7.36 14.69 0.66
N GLN A 508 -6.81 14.82 -0.55
CA GLN A 508 -6.25 13.68 -1.26
C GLN A 508 -5.05 13.06 -0.53
N LEU A 509 -4.94 11.74 -0.60
CA LEU A 509 -3.98 10.93 0.17
C LEU A 509 -3.09 10.08 -0.73
N PHE A 510 -1.84 9.92 -0.32
CA PHE A 510 -0.96 8.86 -0.79
C PHE A 510 -0.82 7.78 0.29
N ILE A 511 -0.76 6.53 -0.16
CA ILE A 511 -0.47 5.39 0.70
C ILE A 511 0.92 4.89 0.33
N GLN A 512 1.86 5.09 1.23
CA GLN A 512 3.23 4.67 1.04
C GLN A 512 3.45 3.32 1.73
N LYS A 513 3.62 2.29 0.92
CA LYS A 513 4.15 0.99 1.31
C LYS A 513 5.64 0.97 0.96
N VAL A 514 6.51 0.82 1.98
CA VAL A 514 7.96 0.97 1.80
C VAL A 514 8.59 -0.33 1.34
N VAL A 515 8.19 -1.47 1.90
CA VAL A 515 8.65 -2.80 1.48
C VAL A 515 7.42 -3.67 1.19
N SER A 516 7.56 -4.65 0.29
CA SER A 516 6.48 -5.54 -0.14
C SER A 516 5.94 -6.43 1.00
N ASP A 517 6.81 -6.81 1.95
CA ASP A 517 6.53 -7.69 3.08
C ASP A 517 6.44 -6.92 4.41
N THR A 518 5.58 -5.89 4.48
CA THR A 518 5.38 -5.09 5.70
C THR A 518 4.01 -5.28 6.30
N ASP A 519 3.93 -5.19 7.63
CA ASP A 519 2.68 -5.04 8.38
C ASP A 519 2.23 -3.57 8.49
N GLN A 520 3.01 -2.63 7.92
CA GLN A 520 2.85 -1.19 8.10
C GLN A 520 2.66 -0.43 6.78
N LEU A 521 1.78 0.58 6.83
CA LEU A 521 1.53 1.55 5.77
C LEU A 521 1.63 2.98 6.32
N PHE A 522 2.24 3.87 5.55
CA PHE A 522 2.31 5.30 5.86
C PHE A 522 1.28 6.06 5.04
N ILE A 523 0.35 6.74 5.71
CA ILE A 523 -0.65 7.58 5.04
C ILE A 523 -0.15 9.01 5.01
N ARG A 524 -0.06 9.57 3.82
CA ARG A 524 0.51 10.90 3.57
C ARG A 524 -0.47 11.79 2.83
N GLN A 525 -0.48 13.08 3.14
CA GLN A 525 -1.25 14.05 2.39
C GLN A 525 -0.62 14.26 1.00
N SER A 526 -1.43 14.33 -0.06
CA SER A 526 -0.93 14.53 -1.43
C SER A 526 -0.44 15.94 -1.72
N SER A 527 -1.03 16.95 -1.08
CA SER A 527 -0.70 18.36 -1.30
C SER A 527 0.67 18.74 -0.75
N THR A 528 0.93 18.33 0.49
CA THR A 528 2.15 18.69 1.24
C THR A 528 3.16 17.56 1.34
N GLY A 529 2.70 16.31 1.24
CA GLY A 529 3.51 15.12 1.51
C GLY A 529 3.65 14.79 2.99
N TYR A 530 2.99 15.51 3.90
CA TYR A 530 3.08 15.26 5.35
C TYR A 530 2.45 13.94 5.75
N ARG A 531 3.00 13.32 6.79
CA ARG A 531 2.49 12.07 7.35
C ARG A 531 1.26 12.39 8.22
N ILE A 532 0.14 11.78 7.89
CA ILE A 532 -1.12 11.92 8.62
C ILE A 532 -1.17 10.89 9.75
N CYS A 533 -0.92 9.63 9.40
CA CYS A 533 -0.91 8.52 10.34
C CYS A 533 -0.10 7.33 9.80
N VAL A 534 0.27 6.43 10.71
CA VAL A 534 0.83 5.11 10.39
C VAL A 534 -0.21 4.06 10.73
N ILE A 535 -0.48 3.16 9.80
CA ILE A 535 -1.39 2.04 9.99
C ILE A 535 -0.55 0.78 10.10
N ARG A 536 -0.78 0.00 11.16
CA ARG A 536 -0.12 -1.29 11.39
C ARG A 536 -1.17 -2.38 11.50
N SER A 537 -0.96 -3.50 10.80
CA SER A 537 -1.83 -4.67 10.86
C SER A 537 -2.07 -5.13 12.29
N VAL A 538 -3.34 -5.36 12.65
CA VAL A 538 -3.73 -5.71 14.04
C VAL A 538 -3.21 -7.09 14.45
N ASP A 539 -3.14 -8.03 13.52
CA ASP A 539 -2.69 -9.40 13.74
C ASP A 539 -1.21 -9.60 13.37
N GLY A 540 -0.49 -8.53 13.04
CA GLY A 540 0.91 -8.59 12.58
C GLY A 540 1.10 -9.25 11.21
N SER A 541 0.02 -9.58 10.50
CA SER A 541 0.11 -10.16 9.16
C SER A 541 0.52 -9.12 8.12
N THR A 542 1.23 -9.58 7.11
CA THR A 542 1.82 -8.74 6.06
C THR A 542 0.72 -8.21 5.14
N ILE A 543 0.73 -6.90 4.89
CA ILE A 543 -0.28 -6.23 4.07
C ILE A 543 0.05 -6.47 2.59
N SER A 544 -0.77 -7.29 1.94
CA SER A 544 -0.59 -7.70 0.55
C SER A 544 -1.21 -6.76 -0.48
N SER A 545 -2.31 -6.09 -0.15
CA SER A 545 -3.01 -5.14 -1.01
C SER A 545 -3.81 -4.14 -0.17
N PHE A 546 -4.21 -3.01 -0.76
CA PHE A 546 -5.03 -2.02 -0.07
C PHE A 546 -5.92 -1.23 -1.03
N CYS A 547 -7.01 -0.67 -0.51
CA CYS A 547 -7.95 0.16 -1.27
C CYS A 547 -8.57 1.23 -0.37
N VAL A 548 -8.47 2.49 -0.78
CA VAL A 548 -9.23 3.59 -0.17
C VAL A 548 -10.59 3.66 -0.84
N HIS A 549 -11.64 3.71 -0.05
CA HIS A 549 -13.01 3.84 -0.56
C HIS A 549 -13.84 4.80 0.29
N GLU A 550 -14.60 5.65 -0.39
CA GLU A 550 -15.54 6.56 0.25
C GLU A 550 -16.91 5.89 0.35
N CYS A 551 -17.33 5.59 1.57
CA CYS A 551 -18.66 5.11 1.86
C CYS A 551 -19.57 6.31 2.09
N GLU A 552 -20.56 6.49 1.21
CA GLU A 552 -21.68 7.39 1.50
C GLU A 552 -22.30 6.97 2.85
N GLY A 553 -22.41 7.94 3.77
CA GLY A 553 -23.03 7.70 5.07
C GLY A 553 -24.49 7.29 4.92
N SER A 554 -25.10 6.84 6.01
CA SER A 554 -26.55 6.59 6.07
C SER A 554 -27.31 7.77 5.46
N ASN A 555 -28.38 7.50 4.69
CA ASN A 555 -29.30 8.49 4.10
C ASN A 555 -30.00 9.43 5.11
N ARG A 556 -29.54 9.45 6.37
CA ARG A 556 -29.94 10.45 7.37
C ARG A 556 -29.39 11.80 6.95
N MET A 557 -30.30 12.76 6.83
CA MET A 557 -30.02 14.17 6.52
C MET A 557 -28.82 14.67 7.34
N GLY A 558 -27.71 15.02 6.67
CA GLY A 558 -26.52 15.62 7.29
C GLY A 558 -25.34 14.70 7.60
N SER A 559 -25.35 13.41 7.24
CA SER A 559 -24.15 12.56 7.38
C SER A 559 -23.12 12.88 6.29
N CYS A 560 -21.92 13.36 6.67
CA CYS A 560 -20.79 13.42 5.75
C CYS A 560 -20.37 12.01 5.31
N PRO A 561 -19.93 11.82 4.04
CA PRO A 561 -19.35 10.55 3.60
C PRO A 561 -18.11 10.23 4.43
N ARG A 562 -17.91 8.95 4.75
CA ARG A 562 -16.75 8.46 5.51
C ARG A 562 -15.79 7.74 4.57
N ARG A 563 -14.51 8.06 4.70
CA ARG A 563 -13.43 7.44 3.93
C ARG A 563 -12.83 6.32 4.76
N TYR A 564 -12.83 5.11 4.22
CA TYR A 564 -12.22 3.94 4.83
C TYR A 564 -11.03 3.47 4.03
N LEU A 565 -10.01 2.97 4.72
CA LEU A 565 -8.96 2.16 4.11
C LEU A 565 -9.25 0.69 4.39
N PHE A 566 -9.27 -0.11 3.33
CA PHE A 566 -9.31 -1.56 3.42
C PHE A 566 -7.92 -2.11 3.13
N THR A 567 -7.39 -2.95 4.02
CA THR A 567 -6.11 -3.64 3.82
C THR A 567 -6.37 -5.13 3.69
N GLY A 568 -5.80 -5.76 2.66
CA GLY A 568 -5.85 -7.19 2.41
C GLY A 568 -4.53 -7.82 2.82
N HIS A 569 -4.59 -8.95 3.51
CA HIS A 569 -3.43 -9.57 4.15
C HIS A 569 -3.04 -10.91 3.51
N SER A 570 -1.80 -11.35 3.73
CA SER A 570 -1.30 -12.67 3.26
C SER A 570 -2.11 -13.84 3.79
N ASN A 571 -2.55 -13.74 5.05
CA ASN A 571 -3.40 -14.74 5.70
C ASN A 571 -4.84 -14.82 5.14
N GLY A 572 -5.19 -13.96 4.17
CA GLY A 572 -6.52 -13.89 3.57
C GLY A 572 -7.56 -13.09 4.32
N SER A 573 -7.17 -12.43 5.41
CA SER A 573 -8.04 -11.50 6.11
C SER A 573 -8.10 -10.16 5.37
N VAL A 574 -9.20 -9.44 5.57
CA VAL A 574 -9.31 -8.03 5.21
C VAL A 574 -9.51 -7.25 6.50
N GLN A 575 -8.84 -6.11 6.64
CA GLN A 575 -8.98 -5.21 7.78
C GLN A 575 -9.47 -3.84 7.28
N MET A 576 -10.23 -3.14 8.13
CA MET A 576 -10.85 -1.85 7.80
C MET A 576 -10.45 -0.77 8.81
N TRP A 577 -10.06 0.38 8.29
CA TRP A 577 -9.54 1.52 9.04
C TRP A 577 -10.30 2.80 8.70
N ASP A 578 -10.68 3.60 9.70
CA ASP A 578 -11.37 4.88 9.48
C ASP A 578 -10.38 6.02 9.22
N LEU A 579 -10.27 6.44 7.95
CA LEU A 579 -9.40 7.55 7.56
C LEU A 579 -10.01 8.93 7.82
N THR A 580 -11.34 9.06 7.85
CA THR A 580 -11.99 10.35 8.13
C THR A 580 -11.63 10.84 9.51
N THR A 581 -11.69 9.96 10.51
CA THR A 581 -11.31 10.34 11.88
C THR A 581 -9.84 10.73 11.98
N ALA A 582 -8.94 10.01 11.29
CA ALA A 582 -7.52 10.35 11.24
C ALA A 582 -7.25 11.72 10.60
N LEU A 583 -7.96 12.02 9.50
CA LEU A 583 -7.90 13.33 8.83
C LEU A 583 -8.39 14.47 9.72
N ASP A 584 -9.47 14.26 10.46
CA ASP A 584 -10.03 15.27 11.36
C ASP A 584 -9.09 15.56 12.55
N LEU A 585 -8.47 14.52 13.12
CA LEU A 585 -7.45 14.67 14.16
C LEU A 585 -6.23 15.43 13.66
N TYR A 586 -5.77 15.14 12.44
CA TYR A 586 -4.65 15.83 11.82
C TYR A 586 -4.94 17.33 11.64
N LYS A 587 -6.14 17.69 11.13
CA LYS A 587 -6.56 19.10 10.98
C LYS A 587 -6.64 19.84 12.31
N GLN A 588 -7.00 19.16 13.40
CA GLN A 588 -7.03 19.75 14.74
C GLN A 588 -5.61 19.92 15.31
N GLY A 589 -4.71 18.98 15.04
CA GLY A 589 -3.30 18.99 15.50
C GLY A 589 -2.37 19.94 14.73
N GLU A 590 -2.77 20.43 13.55
CA GLU A 590 -1.98 21.36 12.72
C GLU A 590 -1.63 22.69 13.41
N LYS A 591 -2.35 23.04 14.49
CA LYS A 591 -2.13 24.30 15.23
C LYS A 591 -0.89 24.30 16.14
N ASP A 592 -0.28 23.15 16.44
CA ASP A 592 0.70 23.04 17.55
C ASP A 592 2.05 22.33 17.24
N LYS A 593 2.41 21.98 15.99
CA LYS A 593 3.67 21.23 15.73
C LYS A 593 4.53 21.76 14.57
N GLN A 594 5.85 21.81 14.80
CA GLN A 594 6.86 21.85 13.75
C GLN A 594 6.67 20.62 12.84
N ALA A 595 6.65 20.86 11.53
CA ALA A 595 6.19 19.92 10.53
C ALA A 595 6.93 18.56 10.60
N PRO A 596 6.24 17.43 10.87
CA PRO A 596 6.86 16.12 10.81
C PRO A 596 7.28 15.81 9.36
N GLN A 597 8.54 15.39 9.18
CA GLN A 597 9.01 14.91 7.87
C GLN A 597 8.09 13.77 7.40
N GLY A 598 7.51 13.93 6.21
CA GLY A 598 6.42 13.05 5.77
C GLY A 598 6.83 11.63 5.40
N GLY A 599 8.10 11.41 5.03
CA GLY A 599 8.62 10.09 4.70
C GLY A 599 8.99 9.25 5.94
N PRO A 600 9.27 7.94 5.80
CA PRO A 600 9.85 7.14 6.87
C PRO A 600 11.14 7.81 7.37
N THR A 601 11.29 7.91 8.68
CA THR A 601 12.55 8.38 9.29
C THR A 601 13.64 7.35 9.03
N ALA A 602 14.92 7.76 9.07
CA ALA A 602 16.03 6.83 8.82
C ALA A 602 16.02 5.62 9.78
N SER A 603 15.64 5.83 11.05
CA SER A 603 15.49 4.77 12.04
C SER A 603 14.32 3.83 11.73
N GLU A 604 13.18 4.35 11.29
CA GLU A 604 12.04 3.52 10.86
C GLU A 604 12.37 2.69 9.62
N LEU A 605 13.10 3.28 8.65
CA LEU A 605 13.51 2.58 7.44
C LEU A 605 14.46 1.41 7.77
N VAL A 606 15.44 1.63 8.64
CA VAL A 606 16.35 0.56 9.09
C VAL A 606 15.56 -0.56 9.78
N ARG A 607 14.60 -0.23 10.66
CA ARG A 607 13.74 -1.23 11.30
C ARG A 607 12.92 -2.05 10.31
N LEU A 608 12.36 -1.39 9.28
CA LEU A 608 11.59 -2.09 8.23
C LEU A 608 12.48 -3.02 7.40
N LEU A 609 13.75 -2.63 7.17
CA LEU A 609 14.73 -3.46 6.45
C LEU A 609 15.20 -4.66 7.30
N GLU A 610 15.46 -4.47 8.59
CA GLU A 610 15.86 -5.55 9.51
C GLU A 610 14.80 -6.65 9.61
N GLN A 611 13.51 -6.30 9.52
CA GLN A 611 12.40 -7.28 9.50
C GLN A 611 12.43 -8.19 8.26
N VAL A 612 12.83 -7.63 7.11
CA VAL A 612 12.90 -8.35 5.82
C VAL A 612 14.08 -9.31 5.80
N ASP A 613 15.21 -8.91 6.37
CA ASP A 613 16.39 -9.78 6.49
C ASP A 613 16.11 -10.99 7.39
N LEU A 614 15.27 -10.85 8.42
CA LEU A 614 14.85 -11.96 9.30
C LEU A 614 13.83 -12.91 8.64
N SER A 615 12.88 -12.39 7.84
CA SER A 615 11.92 -13.23 7.11
C SER A 615 12.59 -14.00 5.98
N SER A 616 13.52 -13.36 5.24
CA SER A 616 14.31 -13.97 4.17
C SER A 616 15.44 -14.89 4.65
N SER A 617 15.93 -14.75 5.89
CA SER A 617 16.87 -15.71 6.48
C SER A 617 16.21 -16.96 7.06
N SER A 618 14.88 -16.98 7.22
CA SER A 618 14.13 -18.16 7.68
C SER A 618 13.95 -19.27 6.61
N CYS A 619 14.19 -18.96 5.33
CA CYS A 619 14.20 -19.94 4.23
C CYS A 619 15.61 -20.44 3.84
N CYS A 620 16.66 -19.99 4.54
CA CYS A 620 18.04 -20.40 4.29
C CYS A 620 18.51 -21.42 5.34
N SER A 621 18.21 -22.71 5.14
CA SER A 621 18.94 -23.77 5.84
C SER A 621 20.38 -23.81 5.33
N THR A 622 21.34 -23.50 6.19
CA THR A 622 22.78 -23.58 5.91
C THR A 622 23.21 -25.00 5.51
N PRO A 623 24.38 -25.13 4.84
CA PRO A 623 25.47 -25.71 5.60
C PRO A 623 26.78 -24.90 5.50
N CYS A 624 27.45 -24.87 6.66
CA CYS A 624 28.90 -24.85 6.84
C CYS A 624 29.66 -23.53 6.61
N CYS A 625 29.79 -22.82 7.73
CA CYS A 625 31.02 -22.20 8.20
C CYS A 625 32.31 -22.89 7.72
N ILE A 626 33.16 -22.15 6.99
CA ILE A 626 34.62 -22.20 7.12
C ILE A 626 35.12 -20.75 7.11
N SER A 627 35.63 -20.33 8.26
CA SER A 627 36.41 -19.11 8.46
C SER A 627 37.73 -19.17 7.69
N PRO A 628 38.30 -18.05 7.22
CA PRO A 628 39.73 -17.99 6.95
C PRO A 628 40.43 -17.27 8.10
N SER A 629 41.06 -18.04 8.99
CA SER A 629 42.16 -17.56 9.81
C SER A 629 43.46 -17.56 9.01
N SER A 630 44.32 -16.62 9.36
CA SER A 630 45.57 -16.22 8.73
C SER A 630 46.73 -17.23 8.90
N SER A 631 47.54 -17.45 7.85
CA SER A 631 49.01 -17.59 7.92
C SER A 631 49.70 -17.80 6.54
N SER A 632 50.52 -16.80 6.19
CA SER A 632 51.93 -16.84 5.74
C SER A 632 52.48 -17.76 4.63
N LEU A 633 53.15 -17.10 3.65
CA LEU A 633 54.34 -17.50 2.85
C LEU A 633 54.12 -18.52 1.71
N GLN A 634 54.66 -18.42 0.49
CA GLN A 634 55.58 -17.49 -0.18
C GLN A 634 55.54 -17.81 -1.70
N VAL A 635 55.51 -16.76 -2.54
CA VAL A 635 56.22 -16.54 -3.83
C VAL A 635 56.25 -17.68 -4.89
N VAL A 636 55.82 -17.37 -6.13
CA VAL A 636 56.67 -17.33 -7.36
C VAL A 636 55.83 -16.86 -8.58
N SER A 637 56.22 -15.68 -9.09
CA SER A 637 56.20 -15.08 -10.44
C SER A 637 55.09 -15.38 -11.48
N ALA A 638 54.51 -14.29 -11.98
CA ALA A 638 54.01 -14.13 -13.35
C ALA A 638 54.90 -13.16 -14.15
N PRO A 639 55.00 -13.34 -15.48
CA PRO A 639 55.11 -12.22 -16.43
C PRO A 639 54.03 -12.38 -17.54
N ALA A 640 53.61 -11.40 -18.34
CA ALA A 640 53.96 -10.01 -18.58
C ALA A 640 52.87 -9.40 -19.53
N PHE A 641 52.65 -8.07 -19.41
CA PHE A 641 52.35 -7.04 -20.44
C PHE A 641 51.38 -7.36 -21.62
N THR A 642 50.41 -6.50 -21.98
CA THR A 642 50.63 -5.13 -22.52
C THR A 642 49.43 -4.18 -22.37
N SER A 643 49.77 -2.89 -22.35
CA SER A 643 49.03 -1.63 -22.15
C SER A 643 48.33 -1.03 -23.39
N SER A 644 47.36 -0.12 -23.14
CA SER A 644 47.21 1.25 -23.74
C SER A 644 45.87 1.86 -23.25
N GLU A 645 45.84 2.73 -22.22
CA GLU A 645 45.75 4.22 -22.27
C GLU A 645 44.69 4.79 -23.24
N ARG A 646 43.80 5.74 -22.89
CA ARG A 646 44.09 7.06 -22.27
C ARG A 646 42.79 7.76 -21.80
N PHE A 647 42.81 8.42 -20.64
CA PHE A 647 41.85 9.46 -20.20
C PHE A 647 42.65 10.76 -20.03
N GLU A 648 42.24 11.85 -20.67
CA GLU A 648 42.81 13.18 -20.46
C GLU A 648 41.92 13.99 -19.50
N ALA A 649 42.54 14.50 -18.45
CA ALA A 649 42.05 15.54 -17.57
C ALA A 649 42.91 16.80 -17.81
N ILE A 650 42.27 17.97 -17.92
CA ILE A 650 42.92 19.28 -17.85
C ILE A 650 42.10 20.11 -16.86
N GLY A 651 42.77 20.62 -15.83
CA GLY A 651 42.23 21.60 -14.90
C GLY A 651 42.85 22.99 -15.10
N ILE A 652 42.64 23.84 -14.09
CA ILE A 652 43.25 25.16 -13.83
C ILE A 652 42.46 26.30 -14.54
N GLU A 653 42.04 27.43 -13.95
CA GLU A 653 42.51 28.25 -12.82
C GLU A 653 41.36 29.14 -12.28
N GLY A 654 41.49 29.64 -11.05
CA GLY A 654 40.66 30.72 -10.50
C GLY A 654 41.46 32.00 -10.36
N GLU A 655 40.81 33.16 -10.50
CA GLU A 655 41.31 34.46 -10.04
C GLU A 655 40.16 35.35 -9.55
N ASP A 656 40.32 35.82 -8.31
CA ASP A 656 39.59 36.91 -7.67
C ASP A 656 40.02 38.26 -8.26
N GLN A 657 39.08 39.17 -8.56
CA GLN A 657 39.30 40.61 -8.35
C GLN A 657 38.02 41.33 -7.91
N ASN A 658 38.21 42.10 -6.84
CA ASN A 658 37.28 42.97 -6.14
C ASN A 658 37.50 44.41 -6.65
N SER A 659 36.46 45.16 -6.96
CA SER A 659 36.54 46.63 -6.96
C SER A 659 35.16 47.27 -6.81
N ASP A 660 35.04 48.01 -5.70
CA ASP A 660 34.02 48.99 -5.37
C ASP A 660 33.71 49.95 -6.53
N LEU A 661 32.43 50.38 -6.64
CA LEU A 661 32.07 51.75 -6.97
C LEU A 661 30.68 52.07 -6.42
N GLN A 662 30.62 53.21 -5.74
CA GLN A 662 29.54 53.80 -4.96
C GLN A 662 28.92 54.98 -5.75
N MET A 663 27.68 55.35 -5.41
CA MET A 663 26.87 56.51 -5.88
C MET A 663 26.15 56.29 -7.23
N ASP A 664 24.89 56.67 -7.43
CA ASP A 664 24.19 57.83 -6.89
C ASP A 664 22.66 57.65 -6.90
N ALA A 665 21.98 58.44 -6.07
CA ALA A 665 20.52 58.48 -5.94
C ALA A 665 19.88 59.45 -6.95
N THR A 666 18.72 59.10 -7.51
CA THR A 666 17.76 60.10 -8.01
C THR A 666 16.33 59.60 -7.87
N LEU A 667 15.55 60.41 -7.15
CA LEU A 667 14.10 60.43 -7.01
C LEU A 667 13.48 61.21 -8.17
N GLU A 668 12.46 60.67 -8.84
CA GLU A 668 11.33 61.35 -9.53
C GLU A 668 10.18 60.30 -9.52
N VAL A 669 9.04 60.42 -8.84
CA VAL A 669 7.95 61.42 -8.75
C VAL A 669 7.15 61.59 -10.06
N ASP A 670 5.88 61.18 -9.97
CA ASP A 670 4.67 61.45 -10.77
C ASP A 670 4.70 61.01 -12.26
N ASP A 671 3.77 60.19 -12.78
CA ASP A 671 2.30 60.35 -12.89
C ASP A 671 1.60 58.98 -13.10
#